data_AF-A0A832K5J6-F1
#
_entry.id   AF-A0A832K5J6-F1
#
_cell.length_a   1.000
_cell.length_b   1.000
_cell.length_c   1.000
_cell.angle_alpha   90.00
_cell.angle_beta   90.00
_cell.angle_gamma   90.00
#
_symmetry.space_group_name_H-M   'P 1'
#
loop_
_entity.id
_entity.type
_entity.pdbx_description
1 polymer ?
#
loop_
_entity_poly.entity_id
_entity_poly.type
_entity_poly.pdbx_seq_one_letter_code
_entity_poly.pdbx_strand_id
1 'polypeptide(L)'
;MLKNYFKIFREARSWGILVFIVAVYIAVSELLIPNYYVDLYPIRAAMSTQSATDMCRSLEYAADKCSSLLNSLWLTSKIFQSKLLVYAVMVLGIIMVFIATTMLTSSRLSSIMAALLYVFTPSVLNPVLLDYFGFIFITPLLLTSLVLIVKGLIESNKKLVVVVAALYAVLVVLHVAYWVVFLVITLYILVVYVRRKLLGLEKTALSALLVITAVRLVLGAFSYEFFLATFAILLALEVLLLDHMTSEQRTYFKAVSAILAFTLALSISVFISLLLMGIGLRDLYVRFEVRPVVAYGFAGFLALGGLLLSLRERVSDVVCFFIVALLVSTVLSLTTPILALLAVAFMSAHSGYLLEAIIVAIRAVKSQRISLLAQLLAVGVLIATLPASITVALEGRYAVNPIVENVLTSVDRERLVEIYEWVSNLGPEIVDAVLNASINKKILLVVNWDYSYWIYAELVERGLSVYTLSHSAGSIQSKSLIAKLFTASELSSKLVLKNITRDLGVEEVYVVVLCGFSVRRGDNVSFIGLPFTITGAEGPLLLFRAFGDVVLIPLYLRLAGREVGDYLFLLTDYGEDVQALMWTVRGRDMLLAKLAISAIRYLNYTTIYNYMTGYMPLEDSLTWYEPIYASRVYLSTIDTRYYGVYDLYLSLVVFRVKLD
;
A
#
# COMPACT_ATOMS: atom_id res chain seq x y z
N MET A 1 -15.71 -15.05 -50.11
CA MET A 1 -15.62 -13.60 -49.83
C MET A 1 -16.48 -13.14 -48.66
N LEU A 2 -17.80 -13.36 -48.63
CA LEU A 2 -18.68 -12.92 -47.52
C LEU A 2 -18.28 -13.39 -46.10
N LYS A 3 -17.76 -14.63 -45.94
CA LYS A 3 -17.24 -15.12 -44.64
C LYS A 3 -16.04 -14.31 -44.11
N ASN A 4 -15.19 -13.77 -44.99
CA ASN A 4 -14.05 -12.94 -44.59
C ASN A 4 -14.51 -11.53 -44.20
N TYR A 5 -15.47 -10.95 -44.91
CA TYR A 5 -16.06 -9.66 -44.54
C TYR A 5 -16.78 -9.72 -43.18
N PHE A 6 -17.56 -10.77 -42.91
CA PHE A 6 -18.19 -10.96 -41.60
C PHE A 6 -17.18 -11.16 -40.47
N LYS A 7 -16.05 -11.83 -40.73
CA LYS A 7 -14.96 -11.99 -39.76
C LYS A 7 -14.29 -10.65 -39.46
N ILE A 8 -13.96 -9.86 -40.48
CA ILE A 8 -13.37 -8.52 -40.35
C ILE A 8 -14.33 -7.56 -39.62
N PHE A 9 -15.63 -7.59 -39.93
CA PHE A 9 -16.62 -6.73 -39.28
C PHE A 9 -16.82 -7.10 -37.80
N ARG A 10 -16.77 -8.40 -37.47
CA ARG A 10 -16.85 -8.90 -36.09
C ARG A 10 -15.59 -8.57 -35.30
N GLU A 11 -14.41 -8.65 -35.94
CA GLU A 11 -13.14 -8.21 -35.39
C GLU A 11 -13.18 -6.70 -35.10
N ALA A 12 -13.53 -5.87 -36.08
CA ALA A 12 -13.66 -4.42 -35.94
C ALA A 12 -14.63 -4.01 -34.82
N ARG A 13 -15.77 -4.70 -34.68
CA ARG A 13 -16.75 -4.44 -33.62
C ARG A 13 -16.21 -4.74 -32.22
N SER A 14 -15.49 -5.85 -32.05
CA SER A 14 -14.92 -6.20 -30.74
C SER A 14 -13.81 -5.24 -30.31
N TRP A 15 -12.97 -4.79 -31.24
CA TRP A 15 -11.97 -3.77 -30.98
C TRP A 15 -12.61 -2.39 -30.75
N GLY A 16 -13.68 -2.05 -31.46
CA GLY A 16 -14.45 -0.82 -31.22
C GLY A 16 -15.04 -0.75 -29.81
N ILE A 17 -15.56 -1.88 -29.28
CA ILE A 17 -16.06 -1.95 -27.90
C ILE A 17 -14.90 -1.82 -26.89
N LEU A 18 -13.75 -2.42 -27.16
CA LEU A 18 -12.57 -2.27 -26.30
C LEU A 18 -12.08 -0.81 -26.27
N VAL A 19 -12.07 -0.12 -27.41
CA VAL A 19 -11.74 1.31 -27.48
C VAL A 19 -12.73 2.14 -26.66
N PHE A 20 -14.03 1.83 -26.72
CA PHE A 20 -15.03 2.48 -25.87
C PHE A 20 -14.77 2.24 -24.37
N ILE A 21 -14.45 1.01 -23.96
CA ILE A 21 -14.11 0.69 -22.57
C ILE A 21 -12.89 1.50 -22.10
N VAL A 22 -11.86 1.59 -22.94
CA VAL A 22 -10.66 2.39 -22.65
C VAL A 22 -11.00 3.89 -22.52
N ALA A 23 -11.82 4.43 -23.42
CA ALA A 23 -12.24 5.83 -23.36
C ALA A 23 -13.02 6.14 -22.08
N VAL A 24 -13.94 5.25 -21.67
CA VAL A 24 -14.69 5.39 -20.42
C VAL A 24 -13.76 5.29 -19.21
N TYR A 25 -12.81 4.34 -19.21
CA TYR A 25 -11.82 4.23 -18.13
C TYR A 25 -11.04 5.53 -17.94
N ILE A 26 -10.52 6.12 -19.02
CA ILE A 26 -9.74 7.35 -18.95
C ILE A 26 -10.62 8.50 -18.44
N ALA A 27 -11.84 8.65 -18.99
CA ALA A 27 -12.76 9.69 -18.56
C ALA A 27 -13.13 9.59 -17.06
N VAL A 28 -13.42 8.38 -16.58
CA VAL A 28 -13.73 8.15 -15.15
C VAL A 28 -12.48 8.36 -14.28
N SER A 29 -11.30 7.91 -14.72
CA SER A 29 -10.07 8.08 -13.96
C SER A 29 -9.66 9.55 -13.82
N GLU A 30 -9.86 10.38 -14.85
CA GLU A 30 -9.64 11.83 -14.78
C GLU A 30 -10.61 12.53 -13.82
N LEU A 31 -11.87 12.06 -13.74
CA LEU A 31 -12.84 12.57 -12.77
C LEU A 31 -12.51 12.17 -11.33
N LEU A 32 -12.06 10.93 -11.12
CA LEU A 32 -11.77 10.39 -9.80
C LEU A 32 -10.41 10.82 -9.26
N ILE A 33 -9.43 11.00 -10.14
CA ILE A 33 -8.04 11.35 -9.81
C ILE A 33 -7.59 12.57 -10.64
N PRO A 34 -8.21 13.75 -10.44
CA PRO A 34 -7.93 14.94 -11.25
C PRO A 34 -6.45 15.34 -11.23
N ASN A 35 -5.74 15.01 -10.15
CA ASN A 35 -4.29 15.01 -10.13
C ASN A 35 -3.72 13.69 -9.60
N TYR A 36 -3.43 12.81 -10.55
CA TYR A 36 -2.76 11.54 -10.38
C TYR A 36 -1.62 11.49 -9.33
N TYR A 37 -0.79 12.53 -9.24
CA TYR A 37 0.34 12.58 -8.32
C TYR A 37 0.06 13.22 -6.96
N VAL A 38 -1.06 13.95 -6.79
CA VAL A 38 -1.27 14.80 -5.60
C VAL A 38 -1.11 13.99 -4.31
N ASP A 39 -1.65 12.76 -4.30
CA ASP A 39 -1.61 11.89 -3.14
C ASP A 39 -0.43 10.88 -3.16
N LEU A 40 0.38 10.84 -4.23
CA LEU A 40 1.55 9.93 -4.38
C LEU A 40 2.86 10.61 -3.95
N TYR A 41 2.90 11.06 -2.70
CA TYR A 41 4.02 11.83 -2.18
C TYR A 41 5.40 11.14 -2.29
N PRO A 42 5.55 9.80 -2.17
CA PRO A 42 6.83 9.14 -2.39
C PRO A 42 7.34 9.27 -3.83
N ILE A 43 6.45 9.19 -4.83
CA ILE A 43 6.81 9.43 -6.23
C ILE A 43 7.16 10.90 -6.45
N ARG A 44 6.38 11.83 -5.89
CA ARG A 44 6.67 13.27 -5.97
C ARG A 44 8.03 13.61 -5.37
N ALA A 45 8.32 13.09 -4.18
CA ALA A 45 9.63 13.18 -3.53
C ALA A 45 10.75 12.60 -4.40
N ALA A 46 10.51 11.46 -5.05
CA ALA A 46 11.49 10.86 -5.95
C ALA A 46 11.73 11.71 -7.23
N MET A 47 10.67 12.29 -7.79
CA MET A 47 10.75 13.15 -8.97
C MET A 47 11.63 14.38 -8.74
N SER A 48 11.57 14.96 -7.54
CA SER A 48 12.29 16.17 -7.18
C SER A 48 13.77 15.95 -6.84
N THR A 49 14.24 14.71 -6.76
CA THR A 49 15.66 14.37 -6.50
C THR A 49 16.45 14.07 -7.79
N GLN A 50 17.75 14.37 -7.79
CA GLN A 50 18.62 14.20 -8.97
C GLN A 50 19.09 12.75 -9.17
N SER A 51 19.36 12.02 -8.09
CA SER A 51 19.76 10.61 -8.15
C SER A 51 19.12 9.79 -7.02
N ALA A 52 19.07 8.47 -7.18
CA ALA A 52 18.58 7.57 -6.12
C ALA A 52 19.44 7.66 -4.85
N THR A 53 20.75 7.93 -5.00
CA THR A 53 21.66 8.11 -3.86
C THR A 53 21.32 9.39 -3.09
N ASP A 54 21.01 10.48 -3.79
CA ASP A 54 20.60 11.74 -3.16
C ASP A 54 19.25 11.56 -2.46
N MET A 55 18.28 10.90 -3.10
CA MET A 55 17.00 10.56 -2.48
C MET A 55 17.19 9.76 -1.19
N CYS A 56 18.03 8.73 -1.21
CA CYS A 56 18.32 7.91 -0.05
C CYS A 56 18.97 8.71 1.09
N ARG A 57 19.98 9.54 0.79
CA ARG A 57 20.65 10.39 1.79
C ARG A 57 19.72 11.47 2.35
N SER A 58 18.84 12.02 1.53
CA SER A 58 17.87 13.02 1.95
C SER A 58 16.75 12.43 2.79
N LEU A 59 16.33 11.18 2.55
CA LEU A 59 15.20 10.60 3.26
C LEU A 59 15.57 9.78 4.49
N GLU A 60 16.78 9.23 4.52
CA GLU A 60 17.21 8.30 5.57
C GLU A 60 18.67 8.56 6.01
N TYR A 61 18.84 9.14 7.20
CA TYR A 61 20.15 9.53 7.73
C TYR A 61 21.03 8.34 8.12
N ALA A 62 20.46 7.30 8.73
CA ALA A 62 21.22 6.19 9.34
C ALA A 62 21.44 4.98 8.41
N ALA A 63 21.15 5.10 7.11
CA ALA A 63 21.28 3.99 6.16
C ALA A 63 22.64 3.95 5.46
N ASP A 64 23.41 2.88 5.69
CA ASP A 64 24.70 2.65 5.02
C ASP A 64 24.56 2.35 3.50
N LYS A 65 23.39 1.86 3.07
CA LYS A 65 23.09 1.54 1.66
C LYS A 65 21.67 1.95 1.31
N CYS A 66 21.51 2.47 0.09
CA CYS A 66 20.21 2.83 -0.46
C CYS A 66 19.34 1.56 -0.65
N SER A 67 18.13 1.58 -0.10
CA SER A 67 17.25 0.41 -0.13
C SER A 67 16.81 0.07 -1.57
N SER A 68 16.53 -1.21 -1.84
CA SER A 68 15.98 -1.67 -3.12
C SER A 68 14.72 -0.89 -3.51
N LEU A 69 13.86 -0.67 -2.51
CA LEU A 69 12.62 0.08 -2.64
C LEU A 69 12.84 1.52 -3.13
N LEU A 70 13.74 2.28 -2.50
CA LEU A 70 14.01 3.67 -2.88
C LEU A 70 14.64 3.78 -4.27
N ASN A 71 15.53 2.84 -4.62
CA ASN A 71 16.09 2.77 -5.97
C ASN A 71 15.00 2.53 -7.02
N SER A 72 14.14 1.52 -6.81
CA SER A 72 13.04 1.22 -7.73
C SER A 72 12.02 2.35 -7.78
N LEU A 73 11.72 3.00 -6.65
CA LEU A 73 10.84 4.16 -6.58
C LEU A 73 11.40 5.34 -7.39
N TRP A 74 12.70 5.64 -7.22
CA TRP A 74 13.39 6.67 -7.99
C TRP A 74 13.36 6.38 -9.49
N LEU A 75 13.75 5.19 -9.92
CA LEU A 75 13.69 4.77 -11.33
C LEU A 75 12.27 4.87 -11.91
N THR A 76 11.28 4.39 -11.16
CA THR A 76 9.85 4.46 -11.51
C THR A 76 9.41 5.91 -11.70
N SER A 77 9.80 6.80 -10.78
CA SER A 77 9.46 8.23 -10.84
C SER A 77 10.02 8.93 -12.09
N LYS A 78 11.17 8.47 -12.62
CA LYS A 78 11.76 9.04 -13.84
C LYS A 78 11.10 8.52 -15.11
N ILE A 79 10.52 7.32 -15.07
CA ILE A 79 9.75 6.76 -16.19
C ILE A 79 8.37 7.40 -16.24
N PHE A 80 7.63 7.38 -15.12
CA PHE A 80 6.27 7.91 -15.03
C PHE A 80 6.26 9.37 -14.63
N GLN A 81 6.84 10.25 -15.45
CA GLN A 81 6.70 11.70 -15.29
C GLN A 81 5.42 12.24 -15.94
N SER A 82 4.84 11.49 -16.87
CA SER A 82 3.67 11.91 -17.65
C SER A 82 2.44 11.08 -17.30
N LYS A 83 1.31 11.76 -17.06
CA LYS A 83 -0.02 11.13 -16.93
C LYS A 83 -0.34 10.26 -18.16
N LEU A 84 0.10 10.65 -19.35
CA LEU A 84 -0.12 9.88 -20.58
C LEU A 84 0.53 8.49 -20.51
N LEU A 85 1.76 8.40 -19.97
CA LEU A 85 2.48 7.12 -19.89
C LEU A 85 1.80 6.17 -18.91
N VAL A 86 1.32 6.70 -17.79
CA VAL A 86 0.50 5.95 -16.83
C VAL A 86 -0.72 5.37 -17.53
N TYR A 87 -1.51 6.22 -18.22
CA TYR A 87 -2.70 5.75 -18.91
C TYR A 87 -2.34 4.71 -19.98
N ALA A 88 -1.23 4.90 -20.70
CA ALA A 88 -0.76 3.92 -21.67
C ALA A 88 -0.46 2.55 -21.03
N VAL A 89 0.19 2.52 -19.87
CA VAL A 89 0.50 1.26 -19.15
C VAL A 89 -0.75 0.64 -18.54
N MET A 90 -1.68 1.44 -18.02
CA MET A 90 -2.97 0.92 -17.53
C MET A 90 -3.83 0.37 -18.66
N VAL A 91 -3.87 1.05 -19.82
CA VAL A 91 -4.52 0.58 -21.04
C VAL A 91 -3.89 -0.71 -21.55
N LEU A 92 -2.56 -0.81 -21.50
CA LEU A 92 -1.87 -2.06 -21.78
C LEU A 92 -2.36 -3.19 -20.87
N GLY A 93 -2.59 -2.92 -19.59
CA GLY A 93 -3.23 -3.86 -18.66
C GLY A 93 -4.61 -4.33 -19.13
N ILE A 94 -5.48 -3.41 -19.55
CA ILE A 94 -6.82 -3.72 -20.09
C ILE A 94 -6.71 -4.61 -21.33
N ILE A 95 -5.80 -4.27 -22.25
CA ILE A 95 -5.53 -5.07 -23.47
C ILE A 95 -5.03 -6.46 -23.10
N MET A 96 -4.13 -6.58 -22.11
CA MET A 96 -3.61 -7.87 -21.66
C MET A 96 -4.68 -8.73 -21.00
N VAL A 97 -5.60 -8.16 -20.22
CA VAL A 97 -6.78 -8.90 -19.68
C VAL A 97 -7.65 -9.42 -20.82
N PHE A 98 -7.90 -8.61 -21.85
CA PHE A 98 -8.66 -9.02 -23.03
C PHE A 98 -7.98 -10.16 -23.78
N ILE A 99 -6.66 -10.07 -24.03
CA ILE A 99 -5.87 -11.13 -24.69
C ILE A 99 -5.85 -12.40 -23.83
N ALA A 100 -5.56 -12.26 -22.54
CA ALA A 100 -5.50 -13.35 -21.59
C ALA A 100 -6.84 -14.11 -21.55
N THR A 101 -7.95 -13.40 -21.43
CA THR A 101 -9.28 -14.03 -21.42
C THR A 101 -9.59 -14.70 -22.76
N THR A 102 -9.18 -14.10 -23.89
CA THR A 102 -9.33 -14.74 -25.21
C THR A 102 -8.52 -16.05 -25.27
N MET A 103 -7.35 -16.13 -24.64
CA MET A 103 -6.57 -17.38 -24.55
C MET A 103 -7.29 -18.43 -23.70
N LEU A 104 -7.89 -18.01 -22.58
CA LEU A 104 -8.59 -18.92 -21.65
C LEU A 104 -9.84 -19.53 -22.29
N THR A 105 -10.70 -18.72 -22.92
CA THR A 105 -12.04 -19.14 -23.34
C THR A 105 -12.20 -19.28 -24.86
N SER A 106 -11.24 -18.78 -25.64
CA SER A 106 -11.38 -18.56 -27.10
C SER A 106 -12.55 -17.65 -27.51
N SER A 107 -13.24 -17.02 -26.55
CA SER A 107 -14.40 -16.18 -26.81
C SER A 107 -14.13 -14.71 -26.58
N ARG A 108 -14.60 -13.89 -27.53
CA ARG A 108 -14.55 -12.44 -27.45
C ARG A 108 -15.55 -11.87 -26.47
N LEU A 109 -16.67 -12.55 -26.21
CA LEU A 109 -17.69 -12.06 -25.30
C LEU A 109 -17.17 -12.06 -23.86
N SER A 110 -16.66 -13.19 -23.37
CA SER A 110 -15.98 -13.26 -22.07
C SER A 110 -14.82 -12.28 -21.96
N SER A 111 -14.06 -12.08 -23.03
CA SER A 111 -12.95 -11.11 -23.04
C SER A 111 -13.41 -9.66 -22.87
N ILE A 112 -14.51 -9.26 -23.51
CA ILE A 112 -15.12 -7.93 -23.31
C ILE A 112 -15.64 -7.79 -21.87
N MET A 113 -16.31 -8.82 -21.35
CA MET A 113 -16.86 -8.79 -19.99
C MET A 113 -15.74 -8.74 -18.93
N ALA A 114 -14.65 -9.48 -19.14
CA ALA A 114 -13.48 -9.44 -18.29
C ALA A 114 -12.80 -8.07 -18.30
N ALA A 115 -12.60 -7.47 -19.48
CA ALA A 115 -12.03 -6.13 -19.59
C ALA A 115 -12.90 -5.07 -18.89
N LEU A 116 -14.23 -5.19 -19.03
CA LEU A 116 -15.18 -4.29 -18.38
C LEU A 116 -15.13 -4.44 -16.85
N LEU A 117 -15.16 -5.67 -16.33
CA LEU A 117 -15.03 -5.93 -14.89
C LEU A 117 -13.70 -5.44 -14.33
N TYR A 118 -12.60 -5.64 -15.05
CA TYR A 118 -11.27 -5.17 -14.66
C TYR A 118 -11.25 -3.64 -14.50
N VAL A 119 -11.70 -2.92 -15.53
CA VAL A 119 -11.71 -1.45 -15.55
C VAL A 119 -12.55 -0.84 -14.44
N PHE A 120 -13.67 -1.46 -14.08
CA PHE A 120 -14.57 -0.95 -13.05
C PHE A 120 -14.30 -1.52 -11.65
N THR A 121 -13.22 -2.28 -11.46
CA THR A 121 -12.84 -2.71 -10.11
C THR A 121 -12.28 -1.52 -9.32
N PRO A 122 -12.65 -1.29 -8.05
CA PRO A 122 -12.27 -0.08 -7.33
C PRO A 122 -10.75 0.13 -7.25
N SER A 123 -9.97 -0.93 -7.09
CA SER A 123 -8.50 -0.87 -7.09
C SER A 123 -7.86 -0.49 -8.43
N VAL A 124 -8.58 -0.67 -9.55
CA VAL A 124 -8.12 -0.24 -10.89
C VAL A 124 -8.54 1.21 -11.15
N LEU A 125 -9.71 1.61 -10.63
CA LEU A 125 -10.21 2.98 -10.70
C LEU A 125 -9.43 3.94 -9.79
N ASN A 126 -9.07 3.50 -8.59
CA ASN A 126 -8.26 4.25 -7.64
C ASN A 126 -7.11 3.38 -7.09
N PRO A 127 -5.99 3.27 -7.83
CA PRO A 127 -4.87 2.40 -7.43
C PRO A 127 -4.17 2.84 -6.13
N VAL A 128 -4.33 4.10 -5.73
CA VAL A 128 -3.73 4.66 -4.51
C VAL A 128 -4.35 4.07 -3.24
N LEU A 129 -5.53 3.43 -3.34
CA LEU A 129 -6.15 2.64 -2.26
C LEU A 129 -5.26 1.51 -1.75
N LEU A 130 -4.34 1.03 -2.59
CA LEU A 130 -3.52 -0.14 -2.31
C LEU A 130 -2.04 0.16 -2.30
N ASP A 131 -1.62 1.23 -2.99
CA ASP A 131 -0.22 1.56 -3.12
C ASP A 131 0.04 3.06 -3.18
N TYR A 132 0.49 3.57 -2.05
CA TYR A 132 0.94 4.95 -1.88
C TYR A 132 2.30 5.24 -2.54
N PHE A 133 3.09 4.21 -2.89
CA PHE A 133 4.38 4.36 -3.57
C PHE A 133 4.27 4.34 -5.09
N GLY A 134 3.10 3.98 -5.64
CA GLY A 134 2.82 3.97 -7.08
C GLY A 134 3.57 2.91 -7.91
N PHE A 135 4.11 1.86 -7.31
CA PHE A 135 4.52 0.64 -8.02
C PHE A 135 3.35 -0.04 -8.73
N ILE A 136 2.13 0.14 -8.23
CA ILE A 136 0.90 -0.44 -8.78
C ILE A 136 0.68 -0.08 -10.25
N PHE A 137 1.21 1.05 -10.69
CA PHE A 137 1.11 1.51 -12.08
C PHE A 137 2.07 0.77 -13.03
N ILE A 138 3.07 0.08 -12.48
CA ILE A 138 3.96 -0.81 -13.22
C ILE A 138 3.43 -2.25 -13.21
N THR A 139 2.53 -2.62 -12.28
CA THR A 139 1.92 -3.96 -12.21
C THR A 139 1.37 -4.48 -13.56
N PRO A 140 0.75 -3.67 -14.44
CA PRO A 140 0.35 -4.12 -15.78
C PRO A 140 1.49 -4.68 -16.65
N LEU A 141 2.74 -4.26 -16.44
CA LEU A 141 3.90 -4.82 -17.13
C LEU A 141 4.27 -6.22 -16.60
N LEU A 142 4.04 -6.51 -15.32
CA LEU A 142 4.14 -7.87 -14.77
C LEU A 142 3.10 -8.78 -15.41
N LEU A 143 1.84 -8.32 -15.51
CA LEU A 143 0.77 -9.03 -16.21
C LEU A 143 1.14 -9.29 -17.67
N THR A 144 1.64 -8.27 -18.37
CA THR A 144 2.11 -8.37 -19.76
C THR A 144 3.17 -9.46 -19.90
N SER A 145 4.14 -9.50 -18.98
CA SER A 145 5.20 -10.51 -19.00
C SER A 145 4.64 -11.92 -18.81
N LEU A 146 3.75 -12.10 -17.85
CA LEU A 146 3.11 -13.39 -17.59
C LEU A 146 2.31 -13.91 -18.80
N VAL A 147 1.42 -13.08 -19.34
CA VAL A 147 0.54 -13.45 -20.45
C VAL A 147 1.35 -13.76 -21.70
N LEU A 148 2.38 -12.95 -22.01
CA LEU A 148 3.18 -13.15 -23.22
C LEU A 148 4.15 -14.33 -23.10
N ILE A 149 4.73 -14.62 -21.93
CA ILE A 149 5.54 -15.85 -21.72
C ILE A 149 4.68 -17.06 -22.02
N VAL A 150 3.51 -17.14 -21.40
CA VAL A 150 2.63 -18.32 -21.53
C VAL A 150 2.13 -18.45 -22.96
N LYS A 151 1.75 -17.35 -23.61
CA LYS A 151 1.42 -17.37 -25.03
C LYS A 151 2.57 -17.91 -25.88
N GLY A 152 3.80 -17.46 -25.62
CA GLY A 152 4.99 -17.96 -26.30
C GLY A 152 5.26 -19.43 -26.09
N LEU A 153 4.99 -19.95 -24.88
CA LEU A 153 5.10 -21.38 -24.57
C LEU A 153 4.04 -22.20 -25.32
N ILE A 154 2.77 -21.77 -25.28
CA ILE A 154 1.64 -22.45 -25.94
C ILE A 154 1.84 -22.47 -27.46
N GLU A 155 2.21 -21.35 -28.06
CA GLU A 155 2.43 -21.22 -29.50
C GLU A 155 3.81 -21.76 -29.94
N SER A 156 4.63 -22.24 -29.01
CA SER A 156 6.03 -22.65 -29.25
C SER A 156 6.87 -21.57 -29.95
N ASN A 157 6.57 -20.30 -29.69
CA ASN A 157 7.21 -19.14 -30.30
C ASN A 157 8.43 -18.68 -29.50
N LYS A 158 9.61 -19.16 -29.89
CA LYS A 158 10.89 -18.84 -29.23
C LYS A 158 11.18 -17.34 -29.17
N LYS A 159 10.85 -16.58 -30.23
CA LYS A 159 11.11 -15.14 -30.29
C LYS A 159 10.32 -14.41 -29.20
N LEU A 160 9.06 -14.79 -29.01
CA LEU A 160 8.20 -14.20 -27.99
C LEU A 160 8.76 -14.47 -26.58
N VAL A 161 9.18 -15.71 -26.30
CA VAL A 161 9.79 -16.06 -25.00
C VAL A 161 11.06 -15.24 -24.72
N VAL A 162 11.95 -15.05 -25.71
CA VAL A 162 13.18 -14.26 -25.54
C VAL A 162 12.89 -12.78 -25.29
N VAL A 163 11.99 -12.17 -26.09
CA VAL A 163 11.60 -10.76 -25.92
C VAL A 163 11.02 -10.53 -24.53
N VAL A 164 10.20 -11.46 -24.02
CA VAL A 164 9.58 -11.30 -22.71
C VAL A 164 10.55 -11.59 -21.56
N ALA A 165 11.55 -12.45 -21.76
CA ALA A 165 12.64 -12.58 -20.78
C ALA A 165 13.46 -11.28 -20.66
N ALA A 166 13.65 -10.54 -21.76
CA ALA A 166 14.26 -9.20 -21.71
C ALA A 166 13.37 -8.19 -20.97
N LEU A 167 12.05 -8.21 -21.22
CA LEU A 167 11.09 -7.39 -20.46
C LEU A 167 11.13 -7.73 -18.96
N TYR A 168 11.24 -9.01 -18.61
CA TYR A 168 11.39 -9.45 -17.23
C TYR A 168 12.66 -8.88 -16.58
N ALA A 169 13.79 -8.89 -17.27
CA ALA A 169 15.04 -8.29 -16.77
C ALA A 169 14.89 -6.79 -16.45
N VAL A 170 14.11 -6.05 -17.26
CA VAL A 170 13.78 -4.65 -16.96
C VAL A 170 12.91 -4.57 -15.70
N LEU A 171 11.88 -5.41 -15.58
CA LEU A 171 10.95 -5.40 -14.44
C LEU A 171 11.60 -5.75 -13.11
N VAL A 172 12.63 -6.60 -13.15
CA VAL A 172 13.44 -6.98 -11.98
C VAL A 172 14.14 -5.78 -11.31
N VAL A 173 14.36 -4.71 -12.07
CA VAL A 173 14.94 -3.46 -11.57
C VAL A 173 13.84 -2.45 -11.18
N LEU A 174 12.74 -2.42 -11.95
CA LEU A 174 11.70 -1.40 -11.80
C LEU A 174 10.63 -1.70 -10.75
N HIS A 175 10.34 -2.98 -10.47
CA HIS A 175 9.18 -3.35 -9.67
C HIS A 175 9.56 -4.29 -8.51
N VAL A 176 9.18 -3.92 -7.28
CA VAL A 176 9.46 -4.69 -6.04
C VAL A 176 8.94 -6.13 -6.06
N ALA A 177 7.78 -6.35 -6.67
CA ALA A 177 7.15 -7.67 -6.83
C ALA A 177 7.51 -8.43 -8.13
N TYR A 178 8.66 -8.15 -8.76
CA TYR A 178 9.10 -8.84 -9.98
C TYR A 178 9.13 -10.38 -9.84
N TRP A 179 9.50 -10.89 -8.66
CA TRP A 179 9.62 -12.32 -8.37
C TRP A 179 8.32 -13.11 -8.57
N VAL A 180 7.16 -12.45 -8.55
CA VAL A 180 5.85 -13.10 -8.76
C VAL A 180 5.73 -13.69 -10.17
N VAL A 181 6.28 -13.02 -11.18
CA VAL A 181 6.28 -13.54 -12.56
C VAL A 181 7.01 -14.88 -12.60
N PHE A 182 8.20 -14.94 -11.98
CA PHE A 182 9.01 -16.14 -11.94
C PHE A 182 8.34 -17.26 -11.12
N LEU A 183 7.73 -16.92 -9.97
CA LEU A 183 7.02 -17.88 -9.13
C LEU A 183 5.82 -18.52 -9.88
N VAL A 184 4.96 -17.71 -10.49
CA VAL A 184 3.78 -18.19 -11.22
C VAL A 184 4.18 -19.08 -12.40
N ILE A 185 5.19 -18.68 -13.18
CA ILE A 185 5.70 -19.49 -14.30
C ILE A 185 6.31 -20.79 -13.80
N THR A 186 7.06 -20.76 -12.71
CA THR A 186 7.67 -21.97 -12.13
C THR A 186 6.60 -22.95 -11.64
N LEU A 187 5.59 -22.48 -10.93
CA LEU A 187 4.46 -23.31 -10.48
C LEU A 187 3.65 -23.86 -11.66
N TYR A 188 3.40 -23.05 -12.69
CA TYR A 188 2.76 -23.51 -13.92
C TYR A 188 3.56 -24.64 -14.59
N ILE A 189 4.88 -24.46 -14.77
CA ILE A 189 5.77 -25.45 -15.37
C ILE A 189 5.83 -26.71 -14.50
N LEU A 190 5.82 -26.59 -13.18
CA LEU A 190 5.75 -27.73 -12.26
C LEU A 190 4.45 -28.54 -12.48
N VAL A 191 3.30 -27.88 -12.57
CA VAL A 191 2.01 -28.54 -12.87
C VAL A 191 2.05 -29.24 -14.24
N VAL A 192 2.62 -28.59 -15.25
CA VAL A 192 2.82 -29.20 -16.58
C VAL A 192 3.74 -30.42 -16.48
N TYR A 193 4.83 -30.34 -15.71
CA TYR A 193 5.79 -31.41 -15.51
C TYR A 193 5.18 -32.66 -14.86
N VAL A 194 4.26 -32.47 -13.90
CA VAL A 194 3.52 -33.57 -13.29
C VAL A 194 2.72 -34.34 -14.34
N ARG A 195 2.15 -33.64 -15.33
CA ARG A 195 1.30 -34.21 -16.39
C ARG A 195 2.08 -34.76 -17.58
N ARG A 196 3.17 -34.10 -17.99
CA ARG A 196 4.00 -34.48 -19.15
C ARG A 196 5.45 -34.05 -18.99
N LYS A 197 6.35 -34.62 -19.79
CA LYS A 197 7.76 -34.19 -19.83
C LYS A 197 7.87 -32.75 -20.33
N LEU A 198 8.87 -32.02 -19.80
CA LEU A 198 9.14 -30.65 -20.22
C LEU A 198 9.68 -30.58 -21.64
N LEU A 199 9.15 -29.62 -22.39
CA LEU A 199 9.64 -29.24 -23.71
C LEU A 199 10.90 -28.37 -23.57
N GLY A 200 11.75 -28.36 -24.61
CA GLY A 200 12.98 -27.56 -24.59
C GLY A 200 12.73 -26.07 -24.33
N LEU A 201 11.64 -25.52 -24.88
CA LEU A 201 11.30 -24.10 -24.70
C LEU A 201 10.90 -23.76 -23.25
N GLU A 202 10.20 -24.66 -22.55
CA GLU A 202 9.82 -24.49 -21.14
C GLU A 202 11.08 -24.42 -20.26
N LYS A 203 12.07 -25.29 -20.53
CA LYS A 203 13.37 -25.27 -19.85
C LYS A 203 14.13 -23.98 -20.10
N THR A 204 14.16 -23.51 -21.36
CA THR A 204 14.83 -22.25 -21.72
C THR A 204 14.19 -21.06 -21.01
N ALA A 205 12.85 -20.99 -20.98
CA ALA A 205 12.14 -19.93 -20.27
C ALA A 205 12.46 -19.96 -18.77
N LEU A 206 12.36 -21.12 -18.13
CA LEU A 206 12.64 -21.28 -16.70
C LEU A 206 14.10 -20.92 -16.36
N SER A 207 15.06 -21.38 -17.17
CA SER A 207 16.49 -21.09 -16.97
C SER A 207 16.80 -19.60 -17.14
N ALA A 208 16.18 -18.93 -18.11
CA ALA A 208 16.35 -17.50 -18.31
C ALA A 208 15.85 -16.69 -17.11
N LEU A 209 14.63 -16.98 -16.63
CA LEU A 209 14.06 -16.32 -15.46
C LEU A 209 14.89 -16.58 -14.18
N LEU A 210 15.38 -17.81 -14.01
CA LEU A 210 16.28 -18.19 -12.91
C LEU A 210 17.55 -17.33 -12.90
N VAL A 211 18.26 -17.23 -14.04
CA VAL A 211 19.50 -16.45 -14.14
C VAL A 211 19.25 -14.98 -13.84
N ILE A 212 18.21 -14.39 -14.42
CA ILE A 212 17.86 -12.98 -14.22
C ILE A 212 17.55 -12.71 -12.73
N THR A 213 16.74 -13.57 -12.10
CA THR A 213 16.38 -13.44 -10.68
C THR A 213 17.60 -13.61 -9.78
N ALA A 214 18.46 -14.59 -10.06
CA ALA A 214 19.67 -14.84 -9.28
C ALA A 214 20.66 -13.66 -9.35
N VAL A 215 20.86 -13.08 -10.54
CA VAL A 215 21.71 -11.89 -10.71
C VAL A 215 21.18 -10.74 -9.86
N ARG A 216 19.86 -10.51 -9.84
CA ARG A 216 19.28 -9.45 -9.00
C ARG A 216 19.54 -9.66 -7.51
N LEU A 217 19.43 -10.90 -7.04
CA LEU A 217 19.67 -11.21 -5.62
C LEU A 217 21.12 -10.98 -5.20
N VAL A 218 22.08 -11.31 -6.06
CA VAL A 218 23.50 -11.05 -5.80
C VAL A 218 23.78 -9.54 -5.73
N LEU A 219 23.07 -8.74 -6.54
CA LEU A 219 23.23 -7.29 -6.60
C LEU A 219 22.37 -6.53 -5.57
N GLY A 220 21.43 -7.20 -4.90
CA GLY A 220 20.47 -6.60 -3.97
C GLY A 220 20.95 -6.63 -2.51
N ALA A 221 20.49 -5.67 -1.70
CA ALA A 221 20.58 -5.79 -0.25
C ALA A 221 19.54 -6.81 0.27
N PHE A 222 19.84 -7.48 1.40
CA PHE A 222 18.90 -8.39 2.06
C PHE A 222 17.59 -7.66 2.41
N SER A 223 16.48 -8.05 1.76
CA SER A 223 15.13 -7.54 2.00
C SER A 223 14.12 -8.70 2.01
N TYR A 224 12.84 -8.47 2.30
CA TYR A 224 11.83 -9.54 2.22
C TYR A 224 11.72 -10.15 0.80
N GLU A 225 11.98 -9.35 -0.24
CA GLU A 225 12.04 -9.78 -1.64
C GLU A 225 13.08 -10.89 -1.83
N PHE A 226 14.17 -10.84 -1.04
CA PHE A 226 15.22 -11.85 -1.06
C PHE A 226 14.66 -13.24 -0.74
N PHE A 227 13.83 -13.37 0.30
CA PHE A 227 13.29 -14.67 0.71
C PHE A 227 12.30 -15.22 -0.32
N LEU A 228 11.43 -14.37 -0.87
CA LEU A 228 10.42 -14.77 -1.86
C LEU A 228 11.05 -15.15 -3.21
N ALA A 229 12.05 -14.39 -3.67
CA ALA A 229 12.79 -14.71 -4.86
C ALA A 229 13.65 -15.97 -4.67
N THR A 230 14.29 -16.15 -3.50
CA THR A 230 15.05 -17.37 -3.18
C THR A 230 14.15 -18.60 -3.21
N PHE A 231 12.93 -18.51 -2.68
CA PHE A 231 11.96 -19.60 -2.77
C PHE A 231 11.64 -19.98 -4.22
N ALA A 232 11.35 -19.00 -5.08
CA ALA A 232 11.10 -19.25 -6.50
C ALA A 232 12.31 -19.89 -7.21
N ILE A 233 13.54 -19.47 -6.84
CA ILE A 233 14.79 -20.05 -7.35
C ILE A 233 14.91 -21.53 -6.95
N LEU A 234 14.71 -21.84 -5.67
CA LEU A 234 14.81 -23.21 -5.17
C LEU A 234 13.80 -24.14 -5.88
N LEU A 235 12.57 -23.67 -6.06
CA LEU A 235 11.53 -24.40 -6.78
C LEU A 235 11.89 -24.62 -8.25
N ALA A 236 12.46 -23.62 -8.93
CA ALA A 236 12.89 -23.74 -10.32
C ALA A 236 14.08 -24.71 -10.48
N LEU A 237 15.03 -24.67 -9.55
CA LEU A 237 16.16 -25.62 -9.50
C LEU A 237 15.66 -27.04 -9.29
N GLU A 238 14.70 -27.25 -8.39
CA GLU A 238 14.06 -28.55 -8.16
C GLU A 238 13.42 -29.09 -9.44
N VAL A 239 12.63 -28.28 -10.14
CA VAL A 239 12.00 -28.66 -11.42
C VAL A 239 13.05 -29.07 -12.47
N LEU A 240 14.15 -28.31 -12.58
CA LEU A 240 15.23 -28.60 -13.53
C LEU A 240 16.01 -29.87 -13.16
N LEU A 241 16.28 -30.10 -11.86
CA LEU A 241 16.95 -31.30 -11.36
C LEU A 241 16.10 -32.56 -11.59
N LEU A 242 14.80 -32.49 -11.30
CA LEU A 242 13.87 -33.61 -11.50
C LEU A 242 13.79 -34.04 -12.97
N ASP A 243 13.95 -33.12 -13.92
CA ASP A 243 13.93 -33.49 -15.33
C ASP A 243 15.13 -34.35 -15.77
N HIS A 244 16.26 -34.28 -15.04
CA HIS A 244 17.48 -35.06 -15.31
C HIS A 244 17.46 -36.46 -14.65
N MET A 245 16.49 -36.76 -13.78
CA MET A 245 16.37 -38.06 -13.10
C MET A 245 15.74 -39.15 -13.99
N THR A 246 16.13 -40.41 -13.74
CA THR A 246 15.59 -41.61 -14.43
C THR A 246 14.11 -41.86 -14.08
N SER A 247 13.41 -42.65 -14.89
CA SER A 247 11.96 -42.94 -14.76
C SER A 247 11.54 -43.47 -13.38
N GLU A 248 12.32 -44.39 -12.80
CA GLU A 248 12.03 -44.97 -11.48
C GLU A 248 12.25 -43.98 -10.35
N GLN A 249 13.38 -43.26 -10.36
CA GLN A 249 13.70 -42.21 -9.39
C GLN A 249 12.63 -41.10 -9.41
N ARG A 250 12.16 -40.75 -10.61
CA ARG A 250 11.16 -39.70 -10.84
C ARG A 250 9.81 -39.98 -10.16
N THR A 251 9.40 -41.24 -10.03
CA THR A 251 8.08 -41.58 -9.45
C THR A 251 8.10 -41.46 -7.93
N TYR A 252 9.19 -41.91 -7.29
CA TYR A 252 9.41 -41.76 -5.86
C TYR A 252 9.65 -40.29 -5.47
N PHE A 253 10.44 -39.58 -6.28
CA PHE A 253 10.70 -38.16 -6.05
C PHE A 253 9.50 -37.28 -6.37
N LYS A 254 8.58 -37.61 -7.29
CA LYS A 254 7.38 -36.78 -7.56
C LYS A 254 6.50 -36.58 -6.32
N ALA A 255 6.35 -37.61 -5.49
CA ALA A 255 5.58 -37.51 -4.25
C ALA A 255 6.38 -36.75 -3.17
N VAL A 256 7.67 -37.04 -3.04
CA VAL A 256 8.55 -36.39 -2.06
C VAL A 256 8.79 -34.91 -2.41
N SER A 257 9.00 -34.56 -3.68
CA SER A 257 9.19 -33.21 -4.20
C SER A 257 7.93 -32.37 -4.08
N ALA A 258 6.75 -32.94 -4.34
CA ALA A 258 5.48 -32.24 -4.11
C ALA A 258 5.27 -31.95 -2.61
N ILE A 259 5.60 -32.90 -1.75
CA ILE A 259 5.54 -32.71 -0.29
C ILE A 259 6.61 -31.74 0.18
N LEU A 260 7.84 -31.79 -0.34
CA LEU A 260 8.94 -30.89 0.01
C LEU A 260 8.66 -29.47 -0.48
N ALA A 261 8.27 -29.28 -1.73
CA ALA A 261 7.89 -27.99 -2.28
C ALA A 261 6.71 -27.39 -1.49
N PHE A 262 5.71 -28.21 -1.12
CA PHE A 262 4.58 -27.77 -0.30
C PHE A 262 4.99 -27.43 1.13
N THR A 263 5.81 -28.27 1.78
CA THR A 263 6.29 -27.99 3.15
C THR A 263 7.27 -26.84 3.20
N LEU A 264 8.12 -26.67 2.18
CA LEU A 264 9.03 -25.54 2.05
C LEU A 264 8.24 -24.25 1.76
N ALA A 265 7.22 -24.30 0.89
CA ALA A 265 6.32 -23.19 0.64
C ALA A 265 5.54 -22.79 1.90
N LEU A 266 5.01 -23.77 2.64
CA LEU A 266 4.30 -23.54 3.89
C LEU A 266 5.25 -22.98 4.96
N SER A 267 6.45 -23.55 5.09
CA SER A 267 7.45 -23.11 6.06
C SER A 267 7.96 -21.72 5.74
N ILE A 268 8.17 -21.38 4.47
CA ILE A 268 8.57 -20.04 4.03
C ILE A 268 7.40 -19.07 4.15
N SER A 269 6.16 -19.46 3.87
CA SER A 269 4.98 -18.63 4.10
C SER A 269 4.78 -18.33 5.59
N VAL A 270 4.96 -19.33 6.46
CA VAL A 270 4.89 -19.18 7.91
C VAL A 270 6.08 -18.36 8.42
N PHE A 271 7.28 -18.61 7.91
CA PHE A 271 8.48 -17.84 8.25
C PHE A 271 8.37 -16.38 7.81
N ILE A 272 7.90 -16.11 6.59
CA ILE A 272 7.60 -14.76 6.10
C ILE A 272 6.51 -14.13 6.95
N SER A 273 5.44 -14.85 7.30
CA SER A 273 4.40 -14.31 8.19
C SER A 273 4.96 -13.95 9.57
N LEU A 274 5.81 -14.82 10.15
CA LEU A 274 6.48 -14.59 11.43
C LEU A 274 7.51 -13.47 11.36
N LEU A 275 8.22 -13.33 10.24
CA LEU A 275 9.23 -12.31 9.99
C LEU A 275 8.58 -10.96 9.69
N LEU A 276 7.45 -10.94 8.98
CA LEU A 276 6.60 -9.76 8.81
C LEU A 276 5.98 -9.32 10.15
N MET A 277 5.58 -10.27 11.00
CA MET A 277 5.12 -10.01 12.37
C MET A 277 6.25 -9.52 13.30
N GLY A 278 7.47 -10.04 13.16
CA GLY A 278 8.60 -9.75 14.05
C GLY A 278 9.49 -8.56 13.66
N ILE A 279 9.53 -8.17 12.38
CA ILE A 279 10.40 -7.09 11.86
C ILE A 279 9.67 -5.73 11.76
N GLY A 280 8.41 -5.63 12.20
CA GLY A 280 7.64 -4.38 12.02
C GLY A 280 7.35 -4.07 10.55
N LEU A 281 7.52 -5.05 9.65
CA LEU A 281 7.06 -4.99 8.27
C LEU A 281 5.53 -5.10 8.20
N ARG A 282 4.88 -5.66 9.24
CA ARG A 282 3.46 -5.46 9.50
C ARG A 282 3.17 -3.96 9.42
N ASP A 283 3.86 -3.08 10.13
CA ASP A 283 3.58 -1.63 10.10
C ASP A 283 3.83 -0.95 8.73
N LEU A 284 4.62 -1.58 7.86
CA LEU A 284 4.88 -1.13 6.48
C LEU A 284 3.70 -1.39 5.52
N TYR A 285 2.88 -2.41 5.79
CA TYR A 285 1.74 -2.82 4.96
C TYR A 285 0.40 -2.86 5.72
N VAL A 286 0.38 -2.77 7.06
CA VAL A 286 -0.82 -2.77 7.93
C VAL A 286 -1.67 -1.54 7.69
N ARG A 287 -1.09 -0.43 7.22
CA ARG A 287 -1.87 0.72 6.76
C ARG A 287 -2.84 0.38 5.62
N PHE A 288 -2.59 -0.70 4.89
CA PHE A 288 -3.47 -1.13 3.82
C PHE A 288 -3.79 -2.61 3.99
N GLU A 289 -4.49 -2.97 5.07
CA GLU A 289 -5.21 -4.24 5.10
C GLU A 289 -6.08 -4.32 3.84
N VAL A 290 -5.77 -5.28 2.97
CA VAL A 290 -6.55 -5.50 1.75
C VAL A 290 -7.92 -5.98 2.16
N ARG A 291 -8.86 -5.05 2.25
CA ARG A 291 -10.29 -5.36 2.39
C ARG A 291 -10.73 -5.98 1.07
N PRO A 292 -10.99 -7.30 0.99
CA PRO A 292 -11.18 -7.98 -0.30
C PRO A 292 -12.35 -7.40 -1.10
N VAL A 293 -13.39 -6.93 -0.41
CA VAL A 293 -14.55 -6.26 -1.03
C VAL A 293 -14.16 -4.94 -1.68
N VAL A 294 -13.30 -4.15 -1.04
CA VAL A 294 -12.80 -2.86 -1.58
C VAL A 294 -11.81 -3.11 -2.70
N ALA A 295 -10.89 -4.07 -2.53
CA ALA A 295 -9.81 -4.31 -3.49
C ALA A 295 -10.27 -5.07 -4.75
N TYR A 296 -11.13 -6.08 -4.62
CA TYR A 296 -11.50 -6.98 -5.72
C TYR A 296 -12.91 -6.72 -6.26
N GLY A 297 -13.77 -6.06 -5.47
CA GLY A 297 -15.14 -5.74 -5.85
C GLY A 297 -15.92 -6.96 -6.37
N PHE A 298 -16.75 -6.72 -7.38
CA PHE A 298 -17.60 -7.75 -7.97
C PHE A 298 -16.80 -8.80 -8.77
N ALA A 299 -15.63 -8.43 -9.32
CA ALA A 299 -14.76 -9.35 -10.04
C ALA A 299 -14.29 -10.49 -9.12
N GLY A 300 -13.95 -10.18 -7.85
CA GLY A 300 -13.56 -11.20 -6.87
C GLY A 300 -14.68 -12.17 -6.50
N PHE A 301 -15.91 -11.67 -6.34
CA PHE A 301 -17.08 -12.51 -6.02
C PHE A 301 -17.38 -13.53 -7.13
N LEU A 302 -17.39 -13.08 -8.38
CA LEU A 302 -17.67 -13.95 -9.54
C LEU A 302 -16.53 -14.91 -9.87
N ALA A 303 -15.29 -14.57 -9.51
CA ALA A 303 -14.12 -15.36 -9.90
C ALA A 303 -14.17 -16.79 -9.34
N LEU A 304 -14.77 -17.00 -8.16
CA LEU A 304 -14.93 -18.33 -7.58
C LEU A 304 -15.82 -19.23 -8.46
N GLY A 305 -16.93 -18.71 -8.97
CA GLY A 305 -17.80 -19.45 -9.88
C GLY A 305 -17.11 -19.74 -11.22
N GLY A 306 -16.32 -18.78 -11.73
CA GLY A 306 -15.50 -18.98 -12.93
C GLY A 306 -14.42 -20.04 -12.73
N LEU A 307 -13.75 -20.06 -11.58
CA LEU A 307 -12.77 -21.08 -11.20
C LEU A 307 -13.39 -22.48 -11.17
N LEU A 308 -14.57 -22.62 -10.56
CA LEU A 308 -15.30 -23.90 -10.52
C LEU A 308 -15.65 -24.40 -11.93
N LEU A 309 -16.03 -23.49 -12.84
CA LEU A 309 -16.25 -23.84 -14.25
C LEU A 309 -14.95 -24.30 -14.93
N SER A 310 -13.85 -23.56 -14.74
CA SER A 310 -12.54 -23.90 -15.30
C SER A 310 -12.00 -25.25 -14.80
N LEU A 311 -12.32 -25.64 -13.57
CA LEU A 311 -11.97 -26.94 -13.00
C LEU A 311 -12.82 -28.10 -13.53
N ARG A 312 -14.03 -27.83 -14.02
CA ARG A 312 -14.97 -28.86 -14.52
C ARG A 312 -14.60 -29.37 -15.91
N GLU A 313 -13.99 -28.53 -16.75
CA GLU A 313 -13.59 -28.91 -18.10
C GLU A 313 -12.27 -29.68 -18.10
N ARG A 314 -11.96 -30.41 -19.19
CA ARG A 314 -10.62 -31.02 -19.36
C ARG A 314 -9.58 -29.91 -19.30
N VAL A 315 -8.83 -29.86 -18.21
CA VAL A 315 -7.87 -28.79 -17.93
C VAL A 315 -6.79 -28.79 -19.01
N SER A 316 -6.81 -27.81 -19.91
CA SER A 316 -5.71 -27.57 -20.87
C SER A 316 -4.53 -26.91 -20.16
N ASP A 317 -3.35 -26.90 -20.78
CA ASP A 317 -2.18 -26.19 -20.23
C ASP A 317 -2.49 -24.70 -20.01
N VAL A 318 -3.32 -24.10 -20.85
CA VAL A 318 -3.77 -22.71 -20.71
C VAL A 318 -4.61 -22.55 -19.44
N VAL A 319 -5.62 -23.40 -19.25
CA VAL A 319 -6.49 -23.37 -18.07
C VAL A 319 -5.67 -23.60 -16.79
N CYS A 320 -4.70 -24.51 -16.80
CA CYS A 320 -3.77 -24.71 -15.68
C CYS A 320 -3.04 -23.42 -15.31
N PHE A 321 -2.50 -22.69 -16.30
CA PHE A 321 -1.84 -21.42 -16.04
C PHE A 321 -2.77 -20.42 -15.37
N PHE A 322 -3.98 -20.23 -15.89
CA PHE A 322 -4.94 -19.27 -15.33
C PHE A 322 -5.33 -19.61 -13.90
N ILE A 323 -5.52 -20.90 -13.58
CA ILE A 323 -5.81 -21.35 -12.22
C ILE A 323 -4.63 -21.05 -11.28
N VAL A 324 -3.41 -21.44 -11.67
CA VAL A 324 -2.20 -21.18 -10.86
C VAL A 324 -2.01 -19.68 -10.66
N ALA A 325 -2.13 -18.89 -11.73
CA ALA A 325 -1.97 -17.45 -11.68
C ALA A 325 -3.00 -16.81 -10.74
N LEU A 326 -4.28 -17.16 -10.87
CA LEU A 326 -5.37 -16.68 -10.00
C LEU A 326 -5.08 -17.00 -8.52
N LEU A 327 -4.77 -18.26 -8.20
CA LEU A 327 -4.57 -18.69 -6.81
C LEU A 327 -3.37 -18.00 -6.18
N VAL A 328 -2.23 -17.99 -6.88
CA VAL A 328 -0.98 -17.38 -6.40
C VAL A 328 -1.17 -15.87 -6.23
N SER A 329 -1.71 -15.18 -7.24
CA SER A 329 -1.91 -13.73 -7.15
C SER A 329 -2.88 -13.36 -6.03
N THR A 330 -3.94 -14.13 -5.82
CA THR A 330 -4.97 -13.85 -4.79
C THR A 330 -4.41 -14.04 -3.39
N VAL A 331 -3.68 -15.13 -3.13
CA VAL A 331 -3.07 -15.36 -1.81
C VAL A 331 -2.01 -14.31 -1.51
N LEU A 332 -1.16 -14.00 -2.49
CA LEU A 332 -0.11 -13.00 -2.30
C LEU A 332 -0.66 -11.58 -2.17
N SER A 333 -1.74 -11.23 -2.86
CA SER A 333 -2.33 -9.89 -2.74
C SER A 333 -2.92 -9.63 -1.36
N LEU A 334 -3.27 -10.65 -0.56
CA LEU A 334 -3.70 -10.47 0.83
C LEU A 334 -2.58 -9.99 1.76
N THR A 335 -1.32 -10.25 1.39
CA THR A 335 -0.14 -9.85 2.18
C THR A 335 0.65 -8.71 1.53
N THR A 336 0.53 -8.56 0.21
CA THR A 336 1.21 -7.53 -0.60
C THR A 336 0.18 -6.80 -1.49
N PRO A 337 -0.42 -5.69 -1.02
CA PRO A 337 -1.52 -5.00 -1.71
C PRO A 337 -1.22 -4.59 -3.16
N ILE A 338 0.04 -4.28 -3.48
CA ILE A 338 0.52 -3.90 -4.83
C ILE A 338 0.21 -4.99 -5.88
N LEU A 339 0.06 -6.25 -5.45
CA LEU A 339 -0.28 -7.40 -6.30
C LEU A 339 -1.77 -7.56 -6.56
N ALA A 340 -2.65 -6.78 -5.92
CA ALA A 340 -4.09 -6.91 -6.12
C ALA A 340 -4.50 -6.66 -7.58
N LEU A 341 -3.84 -5.74 -8.31
CA LEU A 341 -4.12 -5.53 -9.74
C LEU A 341 -3.90 -6.81 -10.56
N LEU A 342 -2.85 -7.57 -10.22
CA LEU A 342 -2.58 -8.85 -10.86
C LEU A 342 -3.66 -9.87 -10.51
N ALA A 343 -4.10 -9.91 -9.26
CA ALA A 343 -5.21 -10.77 -8.83
C ALA A 343 -6.51 -10.41 -9.54
N VAL A 344 -6.87 -9.13 -9.59
CA VAL A 344 -8.07 -8.61 -10.28
C VAL A 344 -8.04 -8.95 -11.77
N ALA A 345 -6.89 -8.88 -12.43
CA ALA A 345 -6.76 -9.28 -13.83
C ALA A 345 -7.18 -10.74 -14.06
N PHE A 346 -6.68 -11.67 -13.23
CA PHE A 346 -7.05 -13.08 -13.34
C PHE A 346 -8.46 -13.38 -12.81
N MET A 347 -8.93 -12.68 -11.78
CA MET A 347 -10.30 -12.76 -11.30
C MET A 347 -11.26 -12.34 -12.41
N SER A 348 -11.03 -11.20 -13.05
CA SER A 348 -11.83 -10.69 -14.15
C SER A 348 -11.87 -11.65 -15.34
N ALA A 349 -10.77 -12.32 -15.67
CA ALA A 349 -10.75 -13.36 -16.72
C ALA A 349 -11.71 -14.52 -16.40
N HIS A 350 -11.68 -15.05 -15.17
CA HIS A 350 -12.57 -16.13 -14.74
C HIS A 350 -14.03 -15.66 -14.61
N SER A 351 -14.24 -14.45 -14.12
CA SER A 351 -15.57 -13.82 -14.00
C SER A 351 -16.19 -13.58 -15.37
N GLY A 352 -15.41 -13.15 -16.36
CA GLY A 352 -15.85 -13.02 -17.74
C GLY A 352 -16.27 -14.36 -18.35
N TYR A 353 -15.54 -15.43 -18.05
CA TYR A 353 -15.90 -16.79 -18.46
C TYR A 353 -17.22 -17.26 -17.83
N LEU A 354 -17.41 -17.05 -16.52
CA LEU A 354 -18.68 -17.35 -15.84
C LEU A 354 -19.86 -16.58 -16.42
N LEU A 355 -19.71 -15.27 -16.62
CA LEU A 355 -20.78 -14.43 -17.14
C LEU A 355 -21.19 -14.83 -18.55
N GLU A 356 -20.25 -15.21 -19.40
CA GLU A 356 -20.57 -15.78 -20.71
C GLU A 356 -21.38 -17.08 -20.57
N ALA A 357 -20.96 -18.00 -19.69
CA ALA A 357 -21.68 -19.24 -19.45
C ALA A 357 -23.12 -18.98 -18.96
N ILE A 358 -23.31 -18.01 -18.08
CA ILE A 358 -24.64 -17.57 -17.61
C ILE A 358 -25.48 -17.02 -18.77
N ILE A 359 -24.91 -16.14 -19.62
CA ILE A 359 -25.64 -15.58 -20.78
C ILE A 359 -26.06 -16.69 -21.75
N VAL A 360 -25.17 -17.65 -22.02
CA VAL A 360 -25.48 -18.80 -22.88
C VAL A 360 -26.60 -19.65 -22.27
N ALA A 361 -26.55 -19.92 -20.96
CA ALA A 361 -27.59 -20.65 -20.25
C ALA A 361 -28.95 -19.92 -20.29
N ILE A 362 -28.96 -18.60 -20.09
CA ILE A 362 -30.17 -17.77 -20.17
C ILE A 362 -30.78 -17.78 -21.58
N ARG A 363 -29.95 -17.76 -22.62
CA ARG A 363 -30.40 -17.83 -24.02
C ARG A 363 -30.96 -19.20 -24.39
N ALA A 364 -30.53 -20.25 -23.71
CA ALA A 364 -31.06 -21.60 -23.91
C ALA A 364 -32.47 -21.80 -23.30
N VAL A 365 -32.96 -20.86 -22.49
CA VAL A 365 -34.31 -20.91 -21.90
C VAL A 365 -35.36 -20.71 -23.00
N LYS A 366 -36.21 -21.73 -23.23
CA LYS A 366 -37.27 -21.70 -24.26
C LYS A 366 -38.33 -20.61 -24.05
N SER A 367 -38.57 -20.20 -22.80
CA SER A 367 -39.54 -19.15 -22.48
C SER A 367 -38.95 -17.76 -22.73
N GLN A 368 -39.49 -17.05 -23.70
CA GLN A 368 -39.03 -15.71 -24.08
C GLN A 368 -39.18 -14.69 -22.94
N ARG A 369 -40.23 -14.79 -22.10
CA ARG A 369 -40.43 -13.90 -20.94
C ARG A 369 -39.37 -14.13 -19.86
N ILE A 370 -39.07 -15.38 -19.55
CA ILE A 370 -38.08 -15.74 -18.52
C ILE A 370 -36.67 -15.40 -19.02
N SER A 371 -36.39 -15.65 -20.30
CA SER A 371 -35.10 -15.28 -20.91
C SER A 371 -34.90 -13.76 -20.92
N LEU A 372 -35.93 -12.97 -21.25
CA LEU A 372 -35.86 -11.51 -21.25
C LEU A 372 -35.68 -10.96 -19.82
N LEU A 373 -36.42 -11.48 -18.84
CA LEU A 373 -36.27 -11.10 -17.43
C LEU A 373 -34.85 -11.38 -16.92
N ALA A 374 -34.30 -12.56 -17.23
CA ALA A 374 -32.96 -12.96 -16.81
C ALA A 374 -31.86 -12.15 -17.52
N GLN A 375 -32.05 -11.78 -18.80
CA GLN A 375 -31.15 -10.86 -19.51
C GLN A 375 -31.17 -9.46 -18.90
N LEU A 376 -32.37 -8.94 -18.59
CA LEU A 376 -32.52 -7.65 -17.92
C LEU A 376 -31.89 -7.68 -16.52
N LEU A 377 -32.01 -8.78 -15.77
CA LEU A 377 -31.41 -8.92 -14.45
C LEU A 377 -29.88 -9.00 -14.54
N ALA A 378 -29.33 -9.74 -15.51
CA ALA A 378 -27.88 -9.81 -15.73
C ALA A 378 -27.28 -8.45 -16.16
N VAL A 379 -27.96 -7.73 -17.05
CA VAL A 379 -27.59 -6.35 -17.44
C VAL A 379 -27.76 -5.39 -16.26
N GLY A 380 -28.83 -5.54 -15.48
CA GLY A 380 -29.10 -4.75 -14.28
C GLY A 380 -28.02 -4.92 -13.21
N VAL A 381 -27.56 -6.15 -12.96
CA VAL A 381 -26.44 -6.42 -12.05
C VAL A 381 -25.14 -5.80 -12.56
N LEU A 382 -24.84 -5.95 -13.85
CA LEU A 382 -23.66 -5.31 -14.47
C LEU A 382 -23.72 -3.76 -14.36
N ILE A 383 -24.88 -3.16 -14.62
CA ILE A 383 -25.07 -1.70 -14.50
C ILE A 383 -25.00 -1.25 -13.04
N ALA A 384 -25.58 -1.99 -12.10
CA ALA A 384 -25.57 -1.66 -10.66
C ALA A 384 -24.16 -1.76 -10.04
N THR A 385 -23.28 -2.60 -10.58
CA THR A 385 -21.90 -2.74 -10.09
C THR A 385 -21.02 -1.52 -10.39
N LEU A 386 -21.34 -0.73 -11.43
CA LEU A 386 -20.58 0.47 -11.78
C LEU A 386 -20.68 1.57 -10.71
N PRO A 387 -21.88 2.07 -10.35
CA PRO A 387 -22.03 3.08 -9.32
C PRO A 387 -21.44 2.63 -7.97
N ALA A 388 -21.69 1.39 -7.57
CA ALA A 388 -21.16 0.85 -6.31
C ALA A 388 -19.63 0.86 -6.28
N SER A 389 -18.98 0.45 -7.37
CA SER A 389 -17.51 0.43 -7.44
C SER A 389 -16.90 1.84 -7.50
N ILE A 390 -17.58 2.77 -8.16
CA ILE A 390 -17.21 4.20 -8.18
C ILE A 390 -17.35 4.80 -6.78
N THR A 391 -18.44 4.54 -6.06
CA THR A 391 -18.64 5.04 -4.69
C THR A 391 -17.54 4.53 -3.75
N VAL A 392 -17.21 3.23 -3.82
CA VAL A 392 -16.11 2.66 -3.02
C VAL A 392 -14.77 3.31 -3.37
N ALA A 393 -14.50 3.55 -4.66
CA ALA A 393 -13.27 4.22 -5.11
C ALA A 393 -13.19 5.69 -4.65
N LEU A 394 -14.33 6.39 -4.62
CA LEU A 394 -14.47 7.77 -4.15
C LEU A 394 -14.27 7.87 -2.63
N GLU A 395 -14.94 7.03 -1.85
CA GLU A 395 -14.81 7.02 -0.38
C GLU A 395 -13.38 6.71 0.05
N GLY A 396 -12.74 5.76 -0.63
CA GLY A 396 -11.38 5.38 -0.29
C GLY A 396 -10.33 6.46 -0.61
N ARG A 397 -10.64 7.46 -1.45
CA ARG A 397 -9.73 8.60 -1.69
C ARG A 397 -9.36 9.34 -0.41
N TYR A 398 -10.30 9.46 0.52
CA TYR A 398 -10.07 10.14 1.79
C TYR A 398 -9.12 9.37 2.72
N ALA A 399 -9.02 8.04 2.57
CA ALA A 399 -8.18 7.19 3.40
C ALA A 399 -6.70 7.14 2.97
N VAL A 400 -6.35 7.78 1.84
CA VAL A 400 -4.98 7.72 1.28
C VAL A 400 -3.98 8.51 2.12
N ASN A 401 -4.43 9.58 2.79
CA ASN A 401 -3.54 10.38 3.61
C ASN A 401 -3.36 9.73 4.99
N PRO A 402 -2.12 9.42 5.42
CA PRO A 402 -1.80 8.86 6.73
C PRO A 402 -2.46 9.56 7.92
N ILE A 403 -2.65 10.87 7.83
CA ILE A 403 -3.24 11.69 8.88
C ILE A 403 -4.75 11.45 8.94
N VAL A 404 -5.40 11.40 7.79
CA VAL A 404 -6.86 11.16 7.69
C VAL A 404 -7.19 9.72 8.08
N GLU A 405 -6.35 8.75 7.72
CA GLU A 405 -6.52 7.35 8.11
C GLU A 405 -6.47 7.14 9.63
N ASN A 406 -5.50 7.78 10.31
CA ASN A 406 -5.43 7.76 11.77
C ASN A 406 -6.70 8.34 12.44
N VAL A 407 -7.40 9.26 11.76
CA VAL A 407 -8.64 9.88 12.25
C VAL A 407 -9.87 9.01 11.97
N LEU A 408 -9.90 8.30 10.84
CA LEU A 408 -11.01 7.47 10.37
C LEU A 408 -11.46 6.37 11.36
N THR A 409 -10.56 5.91 12.23
CA THR A 409 -10.84 4.88 13.24
C THR A 409 -11.50 5.42 14.50
N SER A 410 -11.48 6.75 14.69
CA SER A 410 -11.73 7.38 15.98
C SER A 410 -12.84 8.44 15.96
N VAL A 411 -13.40 8.76 14.79
CA VAL A 411 -14.27 9.94 14.58
C VAL A 411 -15.40 9.63 13.58
N ASP A 412 -16.44 10.47 13.62
CA ASP A 412 -17.56 10.49 12.68
C ASP A 412 -17.12 10.62 11.22
N ARG A 413 -17.68 9.77 10.35
CA ARG A 413 -17.36 9.71 8.92
C ARG A 413 -17.95 10.87 8.12
N GLU A 414 -18.94 11.58 8.65
CA GLU A 414 -19.58 12.69 7.94
C GLU A 414 -18.64 13.88 7.70
N ARG A 415 -17.55 13.98 8.48
CA ARG A 415 -16.57 15.09 8.42
C ARG A 415 -15.32 14.80 7.59
N LEU A 416 -15.27 13.66 6.90
CA LEU A 416 -14.06 13.25 6.17
C LEU A 416 -13.65 14.22 5.07
N VAL A 417 -14.63 14.88 4.42
CA VAL A 417 -14.36 15.90 3.40
C VAL A 417 -13.65 17.11 4.02
N GLU A 418 -14.17 17.64 5.13
CA GLU A 418 -13.56 18.78 5.84
C GLU A 418 -12.13 18.46 6.31
N ILE A 419 -11.92 17.26 6.86
CA ILE A 419 -10.60 16.83 7.34
C ILE A 419 -9.63 16.68 6.16
N TYR A 420 -10.07 16.09 5.04
CA TYR A 420 -9.24 15.95 3.85
C TYR A 420 -8.89 17.30 3.22
N GLU A 421 -9.82 18.24 3.16
CA GLU A 421 -9.58 19.61 2.71
C GLU A 421 -8.58 20.32 3.63
N TRP A 422 -8.73 20.19 4.95
CA TRP A 422 -7.75 20.71 5.91
C TRP A 422 -6.35 20.15 5.65
N VAL A 423 -6.21 18.81 5.56
CA VAL A 423 -4.90 18.18 5.30
C VAL A 423 -4.31 18.61 3.96
N SER A 424 -5.14 18.76 2.92
CA SER A 424 -4.70 19.22 1.60
C SER A 424 -4.15 20.65 1.64
N ASN A 425 -4.68 21.51 2.52
CA ASN A 425 -4.23 22.89 2.71
C ASN A 425 -2.99 23.02 3.60
N LEU A 426 -2.77 22.06 4.51
CA LEU A 426 -1.60 22.09 5.42
C LEU A 426 -0.26 22.07 4.68
N GLY A 427 -0.15 21.36 3.55
CA GLY A 427 1.11 21.25 2.81
C GLY A 427 1.66 22.62 2.39
N PRO A 428 0.90 23.40 1.60
CA PRO A 428 1.23 24.78 1.25
C PRO A 428 1.46 25.68 2.48
N GLU A 429 0.63 25.57 3.52
CA GLU A 429 0.75 26.43 4.71
C GLU A 429 2.04 26.15 5.51
N ILE A 430 2.43 24.88 5.65
CA ILE A 430 3.71 24.48 6.26
C ILE A 430 4.88 25.02 5.44
N VAL A 431 4.80 24.88 4.12
CA VAL A 431 5.81 25.40 3.19
C VAL A 431 5.97 26.91 3.37
N ASP A 432 4.87 27.67 3.39
CA ASP A 432 4.92 29.13 3.54
C ASP A 432 5.52 29.53 4.89
N ALA A 433 5.16 28.83 5.97
CA ALA A 433 5.74 29.05 7.30
C ALA A 433 7.26 28.79 7.33
N VAL A 434 7.74 27.74 6.65
CA VAL A 434 9.17 27.40 6.57
C VAL A 434 9.93 28.32 5.61
N LEU A 435 9.39 28.61 4.43
CA LEU A 435 10.02 29.45 3.41
C LEU A 435 10.27 30.87 3.92
N ASN A 436 9.34 31.44 4.68
CA ASN A 436 9.50 32.78 5.26
C ASN A 436 10.70 32.87 6.22
N ALA A 437 11.17 31.75 6.76
CA ALA A 437 12.29 31.68 7.70
C ALA A 437 13.62 31.17 7.10
N SER A 438 13.58 30.43 5.97
CA SER A 438 14.65 29.52 5.55
C SER A 438 15.11 29.62 4.09
N ILE A 439 14.89 30.74 3.41
CA ILE A 439 15.27 30.89 1.98
C ILE A 439 16.75 30.51 1.76
N ASN A 440 17.00 29.58 0.83
CA ASN A 440 18.32 29.04 0.46
C ASN A 440 19.07 28.24 1.53
N LYS A 441 18.41 27.85 2.63
CA LYS A 441 19.03 27.04 3.68
C LYS A 441 18.79 25.55 3.49
N LYS A 442 19.75 24.75 3.94
CA LYS A 442 19.56 23.30 4.10
C LYS A 442 18.81 23.01 5.38
N ILE A 443 17.77 22.18 5.29
CA ILE A 443 16.81 21.95 6.36
C ILE A 443 16.82 20.48 6.78
N LEU A 444 16.78 20.20 8.08
CA LEU A 444 16.45 18.90 8.64
C LEU A 444 15.01 18.93 9.16
N LEU A 445 14.15 18.12 8.56
CA LEU A 445 12.79 17.90 8.98
C LEU A 445 12.73 16.64 9.86
N VAL A 446 12.42 16.84 11.14
CA VAL A 446 12.18 15.78 12.12
C VAL A 446 10.68 15.61 12.27
N VAL A 447 10.18 14.50 11.77
CA VAL A 447 8.75 14.22 11.74
C VAL A 447 8.56 12.72 11.90
N ASN A 448 7.38 12.31 12.31
CA ASN A 448 7.00 10.91 12.25
C ASN A 448 7.21 10.37 10.81
N TRP A 449 7.82 9.20 10.72
CA TRP A 449 8.15 8.54 9.47
C TRP A 449 6.92 8.30 8.57
N ASP A 450 5.75 8.18 9.17
CA ASP A 450 4.48 7.87 8.53
C ASP A 450 3.94 8.92 7.56
N TYR A 451 4.26 10.20 7.78
CA TYR A 451 3.84 11.31 6.92
C TYR A 451 5.03 12.19 6.50
N SER A 452 6.26 11.68 6.67
CA SER A 452 7.52 12.29 6.24
C SER A 452 7.56 12.61 4.74
N TYR A 453 7.17 11.66 3.88
CA TYR A 453 7.13 11.84 2.43
C TYR A 453 6.26 13.01 1.99
N TRP A 454 5.12 13.19 2.65
CA TRP A 454 4.19 14.26 2.33
C TRP A 454 4.84 15.62 2.53
N ILE A 455 5.29 15.92 3.74
CA ILE A 455 5.87 17.23 4.05
C ILE A 455 7.19 17.43 3.30
N TYR A 456 8.01 16.38 3.16
CA TYR A 456 9.24 16.43 2.37
C TYR A 456 8.96 16.82 0.92
N ALA A 457 7.99 16.16 0.26
CA ALA A 457 7.67 16.44 -1.14
C ALA A 457 7.22 17.89 -1.35
N GLU A 458 6.35 18.40 -0.48
CA GLU A 458 5.87 19.80 -0.54
C GLU A 458 7.01 20.81 -0.42
N LEU A 459 7.97 20.58 0.48
CA LEU A 459 9.11 21.47 0.67
C LEU A 459 10.12 21.41 -0.50
N VAL A 460 10.45 20.21 -0.98
CA VAL A 460 11.47 20.05 -2.05
C VAL A 460 10.95 20.49 -3.41
N GLU A 461 9.67 20.31 -3.72
CA GLU A 461 9.07 20.84 -4.96
C GLU A 461 9.14 22.37 -5.06
N ARG A 462 9.25 23.05 -3.92
CA ARG A 462 9.41 24.50 -3.82
C ARG A 462 10.86 24.95 -3.83
N GLY A 463 11.80 24.03 -4.11
CA GLY A 463 13.22 24.31 -4.28
C GLY A 463 14.04 24.29 -2.99
N LEU A 464 13.47 23.82 -1.87
CA LEU A 464 14.22 23.70 -0.61
C LEU A 464 15.08 22.43 -0.58
N SER A 465 16.27 22.54 0.01
CA SER A 465 17.14 21.39 0.26
C SER A 465 16.79 20.77 1.61
N VAL A 466 15.98 19.70 1.59
CA VAL A 466 15.47 19.06 2.80
C VAL A 466 16.11 17.69 3.03
N TYR A 467 16.35 17.39 4.31
CA TYR A 467 16.74 16.09 4.83
C TYR A 467 15.71 15.63 5.87
N THR A 468 15.44 14.33 5.96
CA THR A 468 14.65 13.69 7.01
C THR A 468 15.45 12.57 7.67
N LEU A 469 15.04 12.17 8.87
CA LEU A 469 15.72 11.09 9.59
C LEU A 469 15.28 9.70 9.15
N SER A 470 14.00 9.52 8.79
CA SER A 470 13.42 8.26 8.34
C SER A 470 12.14 8.52 7.56
N HIS A 471 11.67 7.49 6.86
CA HIS A 471 10.38 7.46 6.19
C HIS A 471 9.59 6.17 6.49
N SER A 472 8.37 6.05 5.97
CA SER A 472 7.44 4.94 6.28
C SER A 472 8.08 3.56 6.07
N ALA A 473 8.84 3.43 4.97
CA ALA A 473 9.65 2.25 4.64
C ALA A 473 11.13 2.28 5.07
N GLY A 474 11.51 3.21 5.94
CA GLY A 474 12.88 3.34 6.43
C GLY A 474 13.26 2.20 7.39
N SER A 475 14.56 2.03 7.60
CA SER A 475 15.12 1.00 8.50
C SER A 475 14.69 1.20 9.96
N ILE A 476 14.73 0.10 10.72
CA ILE A 476 14.48 0.11 12.16
C ILE A 476 15.46 1.03 12.88
N GLN A 477 16.70 1.15 12.41
CA GLN A 477 17.72 2.02 13.01
C GLN A 477 17.33 3.50 12.89
N SER A 478 16.90 3.91 11.69
CA SER A 478 16.41 5.28 11.42
C SER A 478 15.13 5.60 12.22
N LYS A 479 14.18 4.66 12.28
CA LYS A 479 12.98 4.80 13.14
C LYS A 479 13.32 4.86 14.62
N SER A 480 14.28 4.04 15.08
CA SER A 480 14.79 4.06 16.46
C SER A 480 15.44 5.41 16.81
N LEU A 481 16.11 6.07 15.86
CA LEU A 481 16.67 7.40 16.07
C LEU A 481 15.57 8.44 16.35
N ILE A 482 14.51 8.48 15.54
CA ILE A 482 13.35 9.36 15.76
C ILE A 482 12.72 9.05 17.13
N ALA A 483 12.51 7.76 17.42
CA ALA A 483 11.94 7.32 18.68
C ALA A 483 12.78 7.76 19.90
N LYS A 484 14.11 7.67 19.81
CA LYS A 484 15.04 8.15 20.85
C LYS A 484 14.97 9.67 21.02
N LEU A 485 14.86 10.43 19.94
CA LEU A 485 14.72 11.89 19.98
C LEU A 485 13.41 12.32 20.66
N PHE A 486 12.29 11.72 20.27
CA PHE A 486 10.97 12.08 20.82
C PHE A 486 10.76 11.66 22.27
N THR A 487 11.39 10.57 22.70
CA THR A 487 11.29 10.10 24.09
C THR A 487 12.37 10.70 25.00
N ALA A 488 13.43 11.31 24.47
CA ALA A 488 14.47 11.96 25.28
C ALA A 488 13.98 13.27 25.93
N SER A 489 14.72 13.75 26.93
CA SER A 489 14.58 15.12 27.45
C SER A 489 14.84 16.15 26.35
N GLU A 490 14.27 17.34 26.47
CA GLU A 490 14.47 18.46 25.54
C GLU A 490 15.95 18.76 25.23
N LEU A 491 16.81 18.83 26.27
CA LEU A 491 18.24 19.11 26.11
C LEU A 491 18.97 18.00 25.35
N SER A 492 18.76 16.75 25.72
CA SER A 492 19.38 15.61 25.05
C SER A 492 19.00 15.54 23.57
N SER A 493 17.73 15.82 23.25
CA SER A 493 17.28 15.86 21.86
C SER A 493 17.94 17.00 21.07
N LYS A 494 18.04 18.22 21.65
CA LYS A 494 18.81 19.33 21.04
C LYS A 494 20.24 18.91 20.72
N LEU A 495 20.94 18.29 21.67
CA LEU A 495 22.35 17.90 21.49
C LEU A 495 22.53 16.87 20.38
N VAL A 496 21.64 15.88 20.30
CA VAL A 496 21.66 14.89 19.21
C VAL A 496 21.37 15.57 17.87
N LEU A 497 20.36 16.44 17.79
CA LEU A 497 20.03 17.18 16.57
C LEU A 497 21.20 18.09 16.14
N LYS A 498 21.89 18.73 17.09
CA LYS A 498 23.08 19.55 16.81
C LYS A 498 24.23 18.74 16.20
N ASN A 499 24.39 17.47 16.59
CA ASN A 499 25.39 16.60 15.98
C ASN A 499 24.97 16.19 14.56
N ILE A 500 23.71 15.77 14.39
CA ILE A 500 23.18 15.39 13.08
C ILE A 500 23.26 16.55 12.08
N THR A 501 22.94 17.78 12.51
CA THR A 501 23.02 18.94 11.62
C THR A 501 24.44 19.26 11.18
N ARG A 502 25.43 19.09 12.07
CA ARG A 502 26.85 19.22 11.72
C ARG A 502 27.27 18.17 10.70
N ASP A 503 26.86 16.92 10.88
CA ASP A 503 27.19 15.82 9.97
C ASP A 503 26.60 16.01 8.57
N LEU A 504 25.36 16.50 8.50
CA LEU A 504 24.65 16.74 7.24
C LEU A 504 24.96 18.09 6.60
N GLY A 505 25.64 19.00 7.31
CA GLY A 505 25.81 20.38 6.89
C GLY A 505 24.48 21.12 6.75
N VAL A 506 23.52 20.82 7.63
CA VAL A 506 22.21 21.44 7.70
C VAL A 506 22.27 22.70 8.57
N GLU A 507 21.53 23.73 8.19
CA GLU A 507 21.52 25.02 8.88
C GLU A 507 20.33 25.17 9.82
N GLU A 508 19.18 24.58 9.49
CA GLU A 508 17.96 24.72 10.28
C GLU A 508 17.24 23.40 10.51
N VAL A 509 16.60 23.28 11.67
CA VAL A 509 15.87 22.08 12.06
C VAL A 509 14.44 22.44 12.39
N TYR A 510 13.52 21.68 11.80
CA TYR A 510 12.09 21.79 12.08
C TYR A 510 11.56 20.46 12.61
N VAL A 511 10.77 20.53 13.68
CA VAL A 511 10.06 19.37 14.23
C VAL A 511 8.57 19.55 13.98
N VAL A 512 7.93 18.54 13.39
CA VAL A 512 6.49 18.54 13.15
C VAL A 512 5.83 17.50 14.03
N VAL A 513 4.77 17.90 14.73
CA VAL A 513 4.01 17.03 15.63
C VAL A 513 2.51 17.17 15.35
N LEU A 514 1.83 16.02 15.29
CA LEU A 514 0.38 15.91 15.30
C LEU A 514 -0.11 15.65 16.72
N CYS A 515 -0.99 16.49 17.23
CA CYS A 515 -1.55 16.36 18.57
C CYS A 515 -3.07 16.36 18.54
N GLY A 516 -3.66 15.30 19.09
CA GLY A 516 -5.07 15.20 19.39
C GLY A 516 -5.40 15.73 20.78
N PHE A 517 -6.42 16.58 20.89
CA PHE A 517 -6.86 17.13 22.17
C PHE A 517 -8.36 17.39 22.18
N SER A 518 -8.93 17.46 23.37
CA SER A 518 -10.34 17.76 23.59
C SER A 518 -10.50 18.98 24.46
N VAL A 519 -11.58 19.73 24.23
CA VAL A 519 -11.91 20.95 24.98
C VAL A 519 -13.28 20.75 25.62
N ARG A 520 -13.36 20.90 26.94
CA ARG A 520 -14.64 20.82 27.65
C ARG A 520 -15.47 22.08 27.37
N ARG A 521 -16.70 21.89 26.88
CA ARG A 521 -17.64 23.00 26.66
C ARG A 521 -17.98 23.69 27.98
N GLY A 522 -17.99 25.01 27.97
CA GLY A 522 -18.32 25.86 29.12
C GLY A 522 -17.12 26.34 29.92
N ASP A 523 -16.04 25.55 30.01
CA ASP A 523 -14.91 25.84 30.92
C ASP A 523 -13.61 26.22 30.18
N ASN A 524 -13.57 26.11 28.84
CA ASN A 524 -12.37 26.30 27.99
C ASN A 524 -11.12 25.54 28.48
N VAL A 525 -11.33 24.46 29.24
CA VAL A 525 -10.28 23.56 29.74
C VAL A 525 -9.98 22.52 28.68
N SER A 526 -8.70 22.32 28.40
CA SER A 526 -8.23 21.37 27.40
C SER A 526 -7.60 20.13 28.03
N PHE A 527 -7.79 19.00 27.37
CA PHE A 527 -7.27 17.70 27.78
C PHE A 527 -6.55 17.06 26.60
N ILE A 528 -5.39 16.46 26.84
CA ILE A 528 -4.67 15.73 25.79
C ILE A 528 -5.42 14.42 25.53
N GLY A 529 -5.77 14.17 24.27
CA GLY A 529 -6.47 12.96 23.85
C GLY A 529 -8.00 13.03 23.82
N LEU A 530 -8.58 11.87 23.52
CA LEU A 530 -10.00 11.62 23.30
C LEU A 530 -10.70 11.20 24.61
N PRO A 531 -11.72 11.92 25.09
CA PRO A 531 -12.44 11.54 26.30
C PRO A 531 -13.25 10.25 26.08
N PHE A 532 -13.17 9.33 27.02
CA PHE A 532 -14.02 8.14 27.07
C PHE A 532 -14.32 7.76 28.51
N THR A 533 -15.50 7.20 28.74
CA THR A 533 -15.93 6.77 30.07
C THR A 533 -15.87 5.25 30.17
N ILE A 534 -15.21 4.74 31.20
CA ILE A 534 -15.28 3.33 31.59
C ILE A 534 -16.13 3.19 32.83
N THR A 535 -16.82 2.06 32.96
CA THR A 535 -17.59 1.75 34.17
C THR A 535 -16.70 0.89 35.08
N GLY A 536 -16.17 1.49 36.14
CA GLY A 536 -15.38 0.80 37.16
C GLY A 536 -16.23 0.35 38.36
N ALA A 537 -15.60 -0.38 39.29
CA ALA A 537 -16.25 -0.84 40.52
C ALA A 537 -16.72 0.31 41.44
N GLU A 538 -16.05 1.47 41.39
CA GLU A 538 -16.36 2.66 42.19
C GLU A 538 -17.28 3.67 41.45
N GLY A 539 -17.71 3.36 40.22
CA GLY A 539 -18.53 4.25 39.38
C GLY A 539 -17.91 4.51 38.00
N PRO A 540 -18.54 5.36 37.18
CA PRO A 540 -17.96 5.78 35.91
C PRO A 540 -16.65 6.53 36.18
N LEU A 541 -15.63 6.33 35.34
CA LEU A 541 -14.36 7.06 35.36
C LEU A 541 -14.13 7.66 33.97
N LEU A 542 -13.82 8.96 33.92
CA LEU A 542 -13.37 9.63 32.69
C LEU A 542 -11.88 9.41 32.48
N LEU A 543 -11.53 8.89 31.31
CA LEU A 543 -10.17 8.72 30.83
C LEU A 543 -9.99 9.43 29.48
N PHE A 544 -8.74 9.67 29.10
CA PHE A 544 -8.40 10.25 27.81
C PHE A 544 -7.49 9.30 27.04
N ARG A 545 -7.95 8.84 25.87
CA ARG A 545 -7.21 7.96 24.98
C ARG A 545 -6.25 8.78 24.13
N ALA A 546 -5.03 8.30 23.99
CA ALA A 546 -4.03 8.93 23.15
C ALA A 546 -4.50 9.08 21.68
N PHE A 547 -4.14 10.19 21.05
CA PHE A 547 -4.52 10.49 19.67
C PHE A 547 -3.44 11.39 19.01
N GLY A 548 -3.27 11.29 17.67
CA GLY A 548 -2.11 11.89 16.98
C GLY A 548 -0.80 11.15 17.29
N ASP A 549 0.35 11.82 17.21
CA ASP A 549 1.66 11.19 17.45
C ASP A 549 1.84 10.69 18.89
N VAL A 550 1.05 11.22 19.83
CA VAL A 550 1.08 10.82 21.24
C VAL A 550 0.66 9.36 21.43
N VAL A 551 -0.17 8.81 20.53
CA VAL A 551 -0.54 7.37 20.55
C VAL A 551 0.65 6.44 20.27
N LEU A 552 1.73 6.97 19.68
CA LEU A 552 2.91 6.21 19.32
C LEU A 552 3.97 6.18 20.43
N ILE A 553 3.74 6.86 21.55
CA ILE A 553 4.67 6.86 22.69
C ILE A 553 5.09 5.44 23.10
N PRO A 554 4.19 4.45 23.28
CA PRO A 554 4.59 3.08 23.62
C PRO A 554 5.51 2.45 22.57
N LEU A 555 5.23 2.67 21.28
CA LEU A 555 6.07 2.20 20.18
C LEU A 555 7.43 2.88 20.18
N TYR A 556 7.48 4.20 20.37
CA TYR A 556 8.72 4.95 20.46
C TYR A 556 9.58 4.50 21.65
N LEU A 557 8.98 4.25 22.81
CA LEU A 557 9.70 3.74 23.98
C LEU A 557 10.31 2.37 23.69
N ARG A 558 9.56 1.44 23.08
CA ARG A 558 10.06 0.12 22.68
C ARG A 558 11.22 0.22 21.67
N LEU A 559 11.06 1.02 20.61
CA LEU A 559 12.10 1.25 19.59
C LEU A 559 13.34 1.96 20.15
N ALA A 560 13.17 2.79 21.18
CA ALA A 560 14.26 3.44 21.89
C ALA A 560 14.96 2.52 22.90
N GLY A 561 14.45 1.31 23.14
CA GLY A 561 14.96 0.36 24.13
C GLY A 561 14.64 0.74 25.57
N ARG A 562 13.46 1.32 25.82
CA ARG A 562 13.02 1.82 27.12
C ARG A 562 11.79 1.07 27.62
N GLU A 563 11.70 0.84 28.92
CA GLU A 563 10.53 0.20 29.53
C GLU A 563 9.33 1.15 29.56
N VAL A 564 8.17 0.69 29.08
CA VAL A 564 6.97 1.53 28.96
C VAL A 564 6.45 1.99 30.33
N GLY A 565 6.51 1.12 31.34
CA GLY A 565 6.01 1.40 32.70
C GLY A 565 6.74 2.52 33.43
N ASP A 566 7.98 2.85 33.03
CA ASP A 566 8.73 3.97 33.58
C ASP A 566 8.16 5.33 33.17
N TYR A 567 7.45 5.38 32.04
CA TYR A 567 6.97 6.61 31.40
C TYR A 567 5.45 6.74 31.43
N LEU A 568 4.73 5.61 31.39
CA LEU A 568 3.28 5.55 31.36
C LEU A 568 2.75 4.70 32.52
N PHE A 569 1.68 5.16 33.17
CA PHE A 569 0.89 4.30 34.05
C PHE A 569 0.03 3.38 33.19
N LEU A 570 0.29 2.07 33.28
CA LEU A 570 -0.48 1.06 32.56
C LEU A 570 -1.70 0.66 33.40
N LEU A 571 -2.90 0.95 32.87
CA LEU A 571 -4.16 0.51 33.45
C LEU A 571 -4.46 -0.91 32.97
N THR A 572 -3.77 -1.90 33.54
CA THR A 572 -3.87 -3.32 33.15
C THR A 572 -5.25 -3.93 33.41
N ASP A 573 -6.03 -3.36 34.33
CA ASP A 573 -7.32 -3.91 34.77
C ASP A 573 -8.47 -3.65 33.79
N TYR A 574 -8.26 -2.85 32.73
CA TYR A 574 -9.32 -2.40 31.82
C TYR A 574 -9.12 -2.84 30.34
N GLY A 575 -8.20 -3.78 30.09
CA GLY A 575 -7.94 -4.39 28.77
C GLY A 575 -6.76 -3.76 28.00
N GLU A 576 -6.11 -4.56 27.15
CA GLU A 576 -4.89 -4.19 26.41
C GLU A 576 -5.04 -2.99 25.44
N ASP A 577 -6.29 -2.63 25.08
CA ASP A 577 -6.59 -1.56 24.12
C ASP A 577 -6.78 -0.16 24.74
N VAL A 578 -6.60 -0.03 26.07
CA VAL A 578 -6.81 1.24 26.77
C VAL A 578 -5.48 1.98 26.97
N GLN A 579 -5.02 2.68 25.92
CA GLN A 579 -3.91 3.64 26.03
C GLN A 579 -4.39 4.95 26.65
N ALA A 580 -4.76 4.92 27.93
CA ALA A 580 -5.02 6.14 28.69
C ALA A 580 -3.71 6.94 28.85
N LEU A 581 -3.72 8.24 28.54
CA LEU A 581 -2.55 9.12 28.64
C LEU A 581 -2.24 9.50 30.10
N MET A 582 -1.84 8.53 30.91
CA MET A 582 -1.37 8.79 32.27
C MET A 582 0.16 8.79 32.28
N TRP A 583 0.77 9.97 32.20
CA TRP A 583 2.23 10.11 32.18
C TRP A 583 2.83 10.13 33.59
N THR A 584 3.91 9.38 33.80
CA THR A 584 4.75 9.53 35.00
C THR A 584 5.51 10.86 34.95
N VAL A 585 6.29 11.19 35.99
CA VAL A 585 7.21 12.34 35.95
C VAL A 585 8.17 12.23 34.76
N ARG A 586 8.71 11.04 34.49
CA ARG A 586 9.58 10.80 33.32
C ARG A 586 8.82 10.89 32.01
N GLY A 587 7.57 10.43 31.98
CA GLY A 587 6.68 10.57 30.82
C GLY A 587 6.44 12.04 30.44
N ARG A 588 6.17 12.89 31.43
CA ARG A 588 6.01 14.34 31.23
C ARG A 588 7.28 15.02 30.70
N ASP A 589 8.46 14.55 31.15
CA ASP A 589 9.74 15.13 30.72
C ASP A 589 10.17 14.73 29.29
N MET A 590 9.45 13.83 28.62
CA MET A 590 9.72 13.49 27.23
C MET A 590 9.49 14.68 26.30
N LEU A 591 10.36 14.86 25.30
CA LEU A 591 10.23 15.93 24.32
C LEU A 591 8.86 15.92 23.63
N LEU A 592 8.36 14.76 23.21
CA LEU A 592 7.06 14.66 22.53
C LEU A 592 5.90 15.13 23.42
N ALA A 593 5.94 14.82 24.71
CA ALA A 593 4.94 15.29 25.67
C ALA A 593 4.96 16.82 25.78
N LYS A 594 6.16 17.41 25.93
CA LYS A 594 6.32 18.87 25.97
C LYS A 594 5.92 19.58 24.68
N LEU A 595 6.23 18.99 23.51
CA LEU A 595 5.80 19.48 22.20
C LEU A 595 4.27 19.47 22.08
N ALA A 596 3.59 18.39 22.50
CA ALA A 596 2.14 18.31 22.49
C ALA A 596 1.49 19.37 23.40
N ILE A 597 2.00 19.56 24.62
CA ILE A 597 1.51 20.62 25.54
C ILE A 597 1.72 22.00 24.92
N SER A 598 2.92 22.27 24.39
CA SER A 598 3.25 23.56 23.78
C SER A 598 2.42 23.85 22.53
N ALA A 599 2.08 22.82 21.74
CA ALA A 599 1.21 22.92 20.58
C ALA A 599 -0.19 23.41 20.96
N ILE A 600 -0.79 22.80 22.00
CA ILE A 600 -2.12 23.18 22.49
C ILE A 600 -2.10 24.61 23.05
N ARG A 601 -1.04 25.01 23.77
CA ARG A 601 -0.91 26.39 24.26
C ARG A 601 -0.79 27.42 23.15
N TYR A 602 -0.04 27.12 22.10
CA TYR A 602 0.11 28.01 20.95
C TYR A 602 -1.23 28.23 20.21
N LEU A 603 -2.17 27.29 20.33
CA LEU A 603 -3.56 27.42 19.86
C LEU A 603 -4.49 28.18 20.84
N ASN A 604 -3.92 28.90 21.81
CA ASN A 604 -4.58 29.72 22.83
C ASN A 604 -5.35 28.93 23.92
N TYR A 605 -4.98 27.67 24.18
CA TYR A 605 -5.51 26.91 25.31
C TYR A 605 -4.48 26.84 26.44
N THR A 606 -4.70 27.62 27.49
CA THR A 606 -3.73 27.81 28.57
C THR A 606 -3.81 26.73 29.65
N THR A 607 -5.02 26.28 29.98
CA THR A 607 -5.27 25.27 31.01
C THR A 607 -5.35 23.87 30.39
N ILE A 608 -4.27 23.10 30.51
CA ILE A 608 -4.12 21.79 29.88
C ILE A 608 -3.91 20.70 30.93
N TYR A 609 -4.64 19.60 30.80
CA TYR A 609 -4.50 18.40 31.63
C TYR A 609 -4.16 17.17 30.79
N ASN A 610 -3.44 16.21 31.38
CA ASN A 610 -3.29 14.85 30.83
C ASN A 610 -4.10 13.79 31.63
N TYR A 611 -4.60 14.12 32.82
CA TYR A 611 -5.43 13.23 33.64
C TYR A 611 -6.25 14.00 34.69
N MET A 612 -7.32 13.40 35.23
CA MET A 612 -8.22 14.06 36.18
C MET A 612 -7.76 14.12 37.65
N THR A 613 -6.91 13.20 38.15
CA THR A 613 -6.56 13.24 39.59
C THR A 613 -5.40 14.19 39.92
N GLY A 614 -4.68 14.68 38.90
CA GLY A 614 -3.77 15.80 39.07
C GLY A 614 -4.57 17.09 39.05
N TYR A 615 -4.84 17.68 40.21
CA TYR A 615 -5.53 18.99 40.32
C TYR A 615 -4.75 20.16 39.70
N MET A 616 -3.53 19.91 39.21
CA MET A 616 -2.64 20.94 38.67
C MET A 616 -2.54 20.83 37.15
N PRO A 617 -2.75 21.95 36.43
CA PRO A 617 -2.44 22.03 35.01
C PRO A 617 -0.99 21.63 34.73
N LEU A 618 -0.74 21.12 33.53
CA LEU A 618 0.62 20.85 33.08
C LEU A 618 1.34 22.18 32.85
N GLU A 619 2.49 22.37 33.50
CA GLU A 619 3.34 23.58 33.44
C GLU A 619 4.67 23.33 32.71
N ASP A 620 4.66 22.59 31.59
CA ASP A 620 5.89 22.36 30.83
C ASP A 620 6.15 23.47 29.81
N SER A 621 7.32 24.11 29.84
CA SER A 621 7.76 25.06 28.81
C SER A 621 8.93 24.50 28.02
N LEU A 622 8.98 24.84 26.72
CA LEU A 622 10.09 24.52 25.84
C LEU A 622 11.03 25.73 25.77
N THR A 623 12.33 25.48 25.87
CA THR A 623 13.37 26.50 25.78
C THR A 623 13.98 26.59 24.38
N TRP A 624 14.20 25.43 23.75
CA TRP A 624 14.92 25.30 22.48
C TRP A 624 14.02 24.99 21.29
N TYR A 625 12.74 24.69 21.51
CA TYR A 625 11.78 24.36 20.46
C TYR A 625 10.71 25.45 20.42
N GLU A 626 10.74 26.29 19.39
CA GLU A 626 9.84 27.43 19.22
C GLU A 626 8.74 27.09 18.21
N PRO A 627 7.45 27.12 18.59
CA PRO A 627 6.37 26.94 17.62
C PRO A 627 6.33 28.13 16.66
N ILE A 628 6.35 27.85 15.35
CA ILE A 628 6.30 28.88 14.29
C ILE A 628 4.99 28.84 13.50
N TYR A 629 4.30 27.71 13.53
CA TYR A 629 3.04 27.52 12.83
C TYR A 629 2.21 26.45 13.53
N ALA A 630 0.89 26.66 13.58
CA ALA A 630 -0.07 25.67 14.03
C ALA A 630 -1.38 25.82 13.27
N SER A 631 -2.00 24.68 13.00
CA SER A 631 -3.35 24.63 12.45
C SER A 631 -4.12 23.49 13.12
N ARG A 632 -5.45 23.64 13.19
CA ARG A 632 -6.33 22.66 13.82
C ARG A 632 -7.61 22.44 13.01
N VAL A 633 -8.12 21.23 13.09
CA VAL A 633 -9.44 20.85 12.55
C VAL A 633 -10.31 20.28 13.65
N TYR A 634 -11.60 20.62 13.60
CA TYR A 634 -12.61 20.10 14.50
C TYR A 634 -13.09 18.72 14.01
N LEU A 635 -13.08 17.75 14.91
CA LEU A 635 -13.33 16.34 14.58
C LEU A 635 -14.74 15.91 14.95
N SER A 636 -15.16 16.08 16.20
CA SER A 636 -16.48 15.66 16.66
C SER A 636 -16.79 16.21 18.05
N THR A 637 -18.04 16.06 18.47
CA THR A 637 -18.47 16.27 19.86
C THR A 637 -18.62 14.92 20.55
N ILE A 638 -18.11 14.78 21.76
CA ILE A 638 -18.31 13.60 22.61
C ILE A 638 -19.06 14.02 23.87
N ASP A 639 -20.25 13.45 24.04
CA ASP A 639 -21.00 13.54 25.28
C ASP A 639 -20.65 12.36 26.20
N THR A 640 -19.97 12.66 27.30
CA THR A 640 -19.54 11.67 28.29
C THR A 640 -20.63 11.33 29.31
N ARG A 641 -21.84 11.89 29.16
CA ARG A 641 -23.02 11.81 30.05
C ARG A 641 -22.82 12.37 31.45
N TYR A 642 -21.76 11.95 32.15
CA TYR A 642 -21.47 12.28 33.55
C TYR A 642 -20.46 13.41 33.70
N TYR A 643 -19.56 13.60 32.72
CA TYR A 643 -18.45 14.56 32.81
C TYR A 643 -18.57 15.73 31.83
N GLY A 644 -19.74 15.88 31.22
CA GLY A 644 -20.06 16.94 30.27
C GLY A 644 -19.70 16.61 28.82
N VAL A 645 -19.70 17.66 28.00
CA VAL A 645 -19.54 17.59 26.55
C VAL A 645 -18.18 18.13 26.14
N TYR A 646 -17.49 17.40 25.28
CA TYR A 646 -16.14 17.70 24.83
C TYR A 646 -16.09 17.86 23.32
N ASP A 647 -15.46 18.94 22.85
CA ASP A 647 -15.15 19.16 21.45
C ASP A 647 -13.76 18.63 21.14
N LEU A 648 -13.67 17.69 20.20
CA LEU A 648 -12.43 17.03 19.81
C LEU A 648 -11.77 17.77 18.64
N TYR A 649 -10.46 17.97 18.74
CA TYR A 649 -9.65 18.60 17.72
C TYR A 649 -8.41 17.77 17.40
N LEU A 650 -7.98 17.84 16.15
CA LEU A 650 -6.65 17.43 15.71
C LEU A 650 -5.87 18.69 15.33
N SER A 651 -4.61 18.76 15.74
CA SER A 651 -3.71 19.85 15.38
C SER A 651 -2.39 19.34 14.80
N LEU A 652 -1.84 20.11 13.87
CA LEU A 652 -0.48 19.98 13.38
C LEU A 652 0.28 21.25 13.78
N VAL A 653 1.47 21.08 14.37
CA VAL A 653 2.32 22.20 14.79
C VAL A 653 3.75 21.98 14.30
N VAL A 654 4.35 23.06 13.80
CA VAL A 654 5.74 23.10 13.34
C VAL A 654 6.56 23.91 14.34
N PHE A 655 7.63 23.30 14.84
CA PHE A 655 8.58 23.89 15.78
C PHE A 655 9.92 24.12 15.09
N ARG A 656 10.50 25.31 15.23
CA ARG A 656 11.89 25.60 14.88
C ARG A 656 12.79 25.29 16.08
N VAL A 657 13.90 24.58 15.84
CA VAL A 657 14.86 24.24 16.91
C VAL A 657 16.00 25.25 16.97
N LYS A 658 16.24 25.82 18.15
CA LYS A 658 17.39 26.69 18.46
C LYS A 658 18.59 25.83 18.85
N LEU A 659 19.54 25.68 17.94
CA LEU A 659 20.73 24.83 18.14
C LEU A 659 21.89 25.53 18.86
N ASP A 660 21.89 26.85 18.92
CA ASP A 660 22.92 27.66 19.60
C ASP A 660 22.69 27.79 21.10
#